data_AF-A0A2V5RYM1-F1
#
_entry.id   AF-A0A2V5RYM1-F1
#
_cell.length_a   1.000
_cell.length_b   1.000
_cell.length_c   1.000
_cell.angle_alpha   90.00
_cell.angle_beta   90.00
_cell.angle_gamma   90.00
#
_symmetry.space_group_name_H-M   'P 1'
#
loop_
_entity.id
_entity.type
_entity.pdbx_description
1 polymer ?
#
loop_
_entity_poly.entity_id
_entity_poly.type
_entity_poly.pdbx_seq_one_letter_code
_entity_poly.pdbx_strand_id
1 'polypeptide(L)'
;MITPNRRFLRLVRIIFTVSVFLLASSLRSAPSPTPTPPGTIDEKFFNGMRWRQVGPFRGGRALAIEGVVGEPDTYYFGAVAGGVWKTTDGGANWIPLFDKQPISSIGAIAVASSDHNVIYAGTGEAAIRGNTTYGAGVFKSIDAGKTWENVGLKDTHQIGALIVDPRNENVVLVAALGHAFGPNQERGVFRTTDGGKTWAKVLSKDENTGGIDIVFDPHNPNIVFASLWQARRQPWFFSSGGPGSGLYRSEDNGVTWKRLEGNGLPSGILGKIGVAVSGADSNRVYAIIEAKEGGLYRSDDAGQHWTRANDDGRFRQRAWYFSKVYADPRSADTVYLVNTGLFKSVDGGKNFTLLPARHGDHHGLWIDPTNPNRIANVNDGGASVSTDGGKNWTTQNNQPTAQFYHVAVDNAFPYHIYGAQQDNSNVGIASRTDWGAIGRQNWFEAGGGESGFVVPDPRDWHVIYSDDEGTAWVRYDKNKEEVQDISPVPLDNAGHGAANVPHRFQWVSPLMLSPHNPDVIYTAGECVFKSTDHGHSWTQISGDLTRNDKSKQQPSGGPLTNDITTVEYYDTVFALAESPVKQGTIWAGTDDGLVQVTTDDGQNWSNVTPKMPEWSTIDLIEPSPYDGNSVYVAVDRHKLDDFKPYIFKTADLGKTWSSIVRGIPDGAYVHAVREDPKRKGLLYAGTELGVFVSFDDGAHWQPLQLNLPVTPIHDVVVKDDDLIVATHGRSFWVLDDLTPVRQLNAQSTQTDVILYQPQTALRLHYPEEFDKRQPVGDNPPPGAIIDYYFKTAPKEEVSLEILDASGKVVRRLSSKEKKEGEQPPEWPDRVERVKTIPANEGMNRFAWDLRYDDPVQIPGAFYSGNGPKGPLALPGDYQVKLTVGGKSQTAPLHLVIDPRTKGKEAAVQKQFTLATQVKDRISQLHQTVNEIRDLRSQIQTLHKRFGDDQRLKPALATADDLDHKMSEVEQKLIQINMKGSEANLAFPDMLNERFDTFSHIIEYGDAEPTKPQLDVFQMLSSQLDEELGKWAQLKNDDVPKVGELVKQANLPALIITEKKTD
;
A
#
# COMPACT_ATOMS: atom_id res chain seq x y z
N MET A 1 -16.84 35.88 -77.43
CA MET A 1 -15.87 36.28 -78.46
C MET A 1 -14.72 36.97 -77.75
N ILE A 2 -13.48 36.60 -78.08
CA ILE A 2 -12.22 37.27 -77.76
C ILE A 2 -11.58 36.95 -76.38
N THR A 3 -10.42 36.30 -76.48
CA THR A 3 -9.36 36.07 -75.49
C THR A 3 -8.58 37.36 -75.16
N PRO A 4 -7.79 37.41 -74.06
CA PRO A 4 -6.36 37.08 -74.19
C PRO A 4 -5.66 36.41 -72.97
N ASN A 5 -4.66 35.57 -73.30
CA ASN A 5 -3.33 35.32 -72.70
C ASN A 5 -2.86 36.29 -71.57
N ARG A 6 -1.97 35.98 -70.61
CA ARG A 6 -0.97 34.90 -70.37
C ARG A 6 -0.43 35.09 -68.94
N ARG A 7 -0.28 34.00 -68.17
CA ARG A 7 0.83 33.65 -67.22
C ARG A 7 0.33 32.67 -66.15
N PHE A 8 0.27 31.39 -66.51
CA PHE A 8 0.09 30.28 -65.57
C PHE A 8 0.94 29.11 -66.09
N LEU A 9 2.21 29.05 -65.67
CA LEU A 9 3.09 27.90 -65.94
C LEU A 9 4.29 27.94 -64.99
N ARG A 10 4.06 27.48 -63.75
CA ARG A 10 5.01 26.80 -62.86
C ARG A 10 4.31 26.46 -61.54
N LEU A 11 3.25 25.63 -61.57
CA LEU A 11 2.64 25.10 -60.35
C LEU A 11 1.78 23.84 -60.58
N VAL A 12 2.25 22.84 -61.35
CA VAL A 12 1.53 21.53 -61.43
C VAL A 12 2.50 20.35 -61.60
N ARG A 13 3.57 20.27 -60.80
CA ARG A 13 4.37 19.03 -60.69
C ARG A 13 4.94 18.74 -59.30
N ILE A 14 4.36 19.31 -58.25
CA ILE A 14 4.67 19.00 -56.84
C ILE A 14 3.35 18.92 -56.05
N ILE A 15 2.37 18.18 -56.54
CA ILE A 15 1.19 17.76 -55.75
C ILE A 15 0.76 16.39 -56.28
N PHE A 16 1.66 15.40 -56.26
CA PHE A 16 1.28 13.97 -56.38
C PHE A 16 2.43 13.04 -55.92
N THR A 17 3.24 13.49 -54.96
CA THR A 17 4.33 12.66 -54.38
C THR A 17 4.60 12.94 -52.89
N VAL A 18 3.66 13.58 -52.17
CA VAL A 18 3.77 13.82 -50.72
C VAL A 18 2.59 13.22 -49.93
N SER A 19 1.65 12.54 -50.60
CA SER A 19 0.49 11.90 -49.94
C SER A 19 0.61 10.37 -49.78
N VAL A 20 1.82 9.80 -49.91
CA VAL A 20 2.07 8.36 -49.68
C VAL A 20 3.22 8.10 -48.67
N PHE A 21 3.81 9.14 -48.06
CA PHE A 21 4.92 8.97 -47.09
C PHE A 21 4.65 9.54 -45.68
N LEU A 22 3.38 9.82 -45.33
CA LEU A 22 2.98 10.29 -44.00
C LEU A 22 1.85 9.46 -43.36
N LEU A 23 1.68 8.21 -43.80
CA LEU A 23 0.82 7.18 -43.19
C LEU A 23 1.61 5.88 -42.94
N ALA A 24 2.86 6.03 -42.51
CA ALA A 24 3.56 5.02 -41.73
C ALA A 24 3.60 5.51 -40.28
N SER A 25 2.40 5.75 -39.72
CA SER A 25 2.21 5.80 -38.28
C SER A 25 2.75 4.50 -37.71
N SER A 26 3.76 4.62 -36.87
CA SER A 26 4.32 3.57 -36.03
C SER A 26 3.20 2.88 -35.25
N LEU A 27 2.64 1.83 -35.85
CA LEU A 27 2.13 0.69 -35.11
C LEU A 27 3.33 0.15 -34.35
N ARG A 28 3.57 0.66 -33.13
CA ARG A 28 4.31 -0.11 -32.14
C ARG A 28 3.48 -1.39 -32.00
N SER A 29 3.95 -2.48 -32.62
CA SER A 29 3.48 -3.80 -32.28
C SER A 29 3.55 -3.88 -30.77
N ALA A 30 2.44 -4.22 -30.12
CA ALA A 30 2.49 -4.66 -28.74
C ALA A 30 3.65 -5.68 -28.65
N PRO A 31 4.56 -5.57 -27.67
CA PRO A 31 5.63 -6.54 -27.53
C PRO A 31 5.01 -7.94 -27.58
N SER A 32 5.47 -8.77 -28.50
CA SER A 32 5.06 -10.17 -28.54
C SER A 32 5.25 -10.74 -27.15
N PRO A 33 4.25 -11.44 -26.57
CA PRO A 33 4.39 -11.98 -25.23
C PRO A 33 5.65 -12.84 -25.18
N THR A 34 6.57 -12.48 -24.28
CA THR A 34 7.77 -13.28 -24.03
C THR A 34 7.28 -14.70 -23.67
N PRO A 35 7.80 -15.76 -24.32
CA PRO A 35 7.38 -17.12 -23.99
C PRO A 35 7.60 -17.37 -22.50
N THR A 36 6.57 -17.86 -21.81
CA THR A 36 6.66 -18.28 -20.40
C THR A 36 7.83 -19.26 -20.24
N PRO A 37 8.81 -18.96 -19.36
CA PRO A 37 9.91 -19.88 -19.11
C PRO A 37 9.41 -21.28 -18.73
N PRO A 38 10.06 -22.36 -19.18
CA PRO A 38 9.69 -23.72 -18.78
C PRO A 38 9.63 -23.83 -17.25
N GLY A 39 8.51 -24.33 -16.70
CA GLY A 39 8.30 -24.47 -15.26
C GLY A 39 7.53 -23.31 -14.59
N THR A 40 7.30 -22.20 -15.29
CA THR A 40 6.48 -21.08 -14.78
C THR A 40 5.05 -21.10 -15.31
N ILE A 41 4.13 -20.42 -14.62
CA ILE A 41 2.71 -20.26 -14.96
C ILE A 41 2.49 -18.86 -15.52
N ASP A 42 1.75 -18.72 -16.62
CA ASP A 42 1.42 -17.40 -17.18
C ASP A 42 0.64 -16.57 -16.13
N GLU A 43 1.04 -15.32 -15.91
CA GLU A 43 0.40 -14.39 -14.97
C GLU A 43 -1.09 -14.21 -15.26
N LYS A 44 -1.53 -14.38 -16.51
CA LYS A 44 -2.95 -14.32 -16.90
C LYS A 44 -3.86 -15.26 -16.11
N PHE A 45 -3.34 -16.32 -15.49
CA PHE A 45 -4.12 -17.21 -14.64
C PHE A 45 -4.44 -16.65 -13.25
N PHE A 46 -3.73 -15.60 -12.81
CA PHE A 46 -3.92 -15.00 -11.48
C PHE A 46 -3.88 -13.46 -11.46
N ASN A 47 -3.75 -12.80 -12.62
CA ASN A 47 -3.64 -11.33 -12.75
C ASN A 47 -4.91 -10.54 -12.37
N GLY A 48 -6.03 -11.22 -12.14
CA GLY A 48 -7.28 -10.63 -11.64
C GLY A 48 -7.28 -10.41 -10.12
N MET A 49 -6.34 -11.02 -9.41
CA MET A 49 -6.12 -10.80 -7.98
C MET A 49 -5.52 -9.41 -7.74
N ARG A 50 -5.75 -8.85 -6.56
CA ARG A 50 -5.25 -7.52 -6.19
C ARG A 50 -4.78 -7.50 -4.74
N TRP A 51 -3.59 -6.94 -4.52
CA TRP A 51 -3.13 -6.55 -3.20
C TRP A 51 -3.92 -5.32 -2.74
N ARG A 52 -4.39 -5.33 -1.49
CA ARG A 52 -5.01 -4.15 -0.86
C ARG A 52 -4.10 -3.59 0.21
N GLN A 53 -4.03 -2.26 0.29
CA GLN A 53 -3.23 -1.57 1.29
C GLN A 53 -4.03 -1.49 2.59
N VAL A 54 -3.56 -2.15 3.65
CA VAL A 54 -4.25 -2.18 4.95
C VAL A 54 -3.88 -0.96 5.79
N GLY A 55 -2.65 -0.47 5.65
CA GLY A 55 -2.10 0.57 6.50
C GLY A 55 -1.13 0.00 7.55
N PRO A 56 -0.84 0.75 8.63
CA PRO A 56 -1.43 2.04 8.98
C PRO A 56 -1.04 3.15 7.99
N PHE A 57 -1.87 4.19 7.92
CA PHE A 57 -1.56 5.44 7.22
C PHE A 57 -0.71 6.34 8.13
N ARG A 58 0.43 5.81 8.60
CA ARG A 58 1.40 6.51 9.44
C ARG A 58 2.72 6.62 8.68
N GLY A 59 3.26 7.83 8.63
CA GLY A 59 4.50 8.12 7.91
C GLY A 59 5.69 7.33 8.47
N GLY A 60 6.60 6.96 7.56
CA GLY A 60 7.92 6.44 7.88
C GLY A 60 9.01 7.37 7.35
N ARG A 61 10.26 6.90 7.34
CA ARG A 61 11.41 7.77 7.11
C ARG A 61 11.45 8.43 5.74
N ALA A 62 11.72 9.73 5.75
CA ALA A 62 11.87 10.55 4.55
C ALA A 62 13.08 11.50 4.66
N LEU A 63 13.84 11.62 3.57
CA LEU A 63 15.07 12.43 3.55
C LEU A 63 14.98 13.70 2.69
N ALA A 64 14.02 13.75 1.78
CA ALA A 64 13.91 14.78 0.77
C ALA A 64 12.53 15.45 0.81
N ILE A 65 12.49 16.78 0.74
CA ILE A 65 11.25 17.58 0.71
C ILE A 65 11.50 18.84 -0.12
N GLU A 66 10.57 19.17 -1.00
CA GLU A 66 10.61 20.37 -1.84
C GLU A 66 9.22 20.98 -1.97
N GLY A 67 9.13 22.31 -1.83
CA GLY A 67 7.94 23.08 -2.12
C GLY A 67 8.05 23.78 -3.48
N VAL A 68 6.91 24.10 -4.09
CA VAL A 68 6.88 24.81 -5.38
C VAL A 68 6.68 26.31 -5.14
N VAL A 69 7.64 27.13 -5.57
CA VAL A 69 7.58 28.59 -5.39
C VAL A 69 6.37 29.15 -6.15
N GLY A 70 5.56 29.99 -5.52
CA GLY A 70 4.33 30.52 -6.13
C GLY A 70 3.11 29.58 -6.10
N GLU A 71 3.27 28.32 -5.71
CA GLU A 71 2.16 27.37 -5.47
C GLU A 71 2.14 26.99 -3.98
N PRO A 72 1.35 27.71 -3.15
CA PRO A 72 1.45 27.61 -1.68
C PRO A 72 1.08 26.24 -1.10
N ASP A 73 0.32 25.44 -1.83
CA ASP A 73 -0.21 24.16 -1.38
C ASP A 73 0.45 22.95 -2.04
N THR A 74 1.42 23.17 -2.95
CA THR A 74 2.11 22.10 -3.69
C THR A 74 3.47 21.77 -3.09
N TYR A 75 3.65 20.51 -2.68
CA TYR A 75 4.90 19.97 -2.14
C TYR A 75 5.15 18.56 -2.65
N TYR A 76 6.42 18.16 -2.65
CA TYR A 76 6.88 16.81 -2.95
C TYR A 76 7.80 16.31 -1.85
N PHE A 77 7.67 15.05 -1.44
CA PHE A 77 8.66 14.40 -0.57
C PHE A 77 9.14 13.08 -1.15
N GLY A 78 10.34 12.67 -0.72
CA GLY A 78 10.93 11.38 -1.03
C GLY A 78 11.10 10.52 0.22
N ALA A 79 10.44 9.37 0.24
CA ALA A 79 10.60 8.35 1.28
C ALA A 79 11.79 7.43 0.97
N VAL A 80 12.47 6.92 2.01
CA VAL A 80 13.69 6.11 1.84
C VAL A 80 13.48 4.76 1.19
N ALA A 81 12.25 4.27 1.16
CA ALA A 81 11.84 3.02 0.50
C ALA A 81 10.35 3.08 0.08
N GLY A 82 9.77 4.27 0.08
CA GLY A 82 8.34 4.50 -0.17
C GLY A 82 8.04 5.33 -1.42
N GLY A 83 9.06 5.72 -2.20
CA GLY A 83 8.92 6.49 -3.44
C GLY A 83 8.74 8.01 -3.24
N VAL A 84 8.42 8.69 -4.34
CA VAL A 84 8.11 10.12 -4.39
C VAL A 84 6.61 10.33 -4.21
N TRP A 85 6.25 11.33 -3.40
CA TRP A 85 4.87 11.69 -3.07
C TRP A 85 4.61 13.16 -3.37
N LYS A 86 3.35 13.50 -3.66
CA LYS A 86 2.89 14.87 -3.91
C LYS A 86 1.63 15.21 -3.12
N THR A 87 1.57 16.43 -2.65
CA THR A 87 0.35 17.08 -2.15
C THR A 87 0.07 18.34 -2.99
N THR A 88 -1.21 18.71 -3.10
CA THR A 88 -1.67 19.98 -3.68
C THR A 88 -2.68 20.69 -2.76
N ASP A 89 -2.79 20.24 -1.51
CA ASP A 89 -3.71 20.76 -0.50
C ASP A 89 -2.99 21.09 0.82
N GLY A 90 -1.69 21.43 0.72
CA GLY A 90 -0.90 21.89 1.85
C GLY A 90 -0.48 20.77 2.80
N GLY A 91 -0.45 19.51 2.34
CA GLY A 91 -0.03 18.35 3.13
C GLY A 91 -1.17 17.68 3.89
N ALA A 92 -2.44 17.95 3.54
CA ALA A 92 -3.58 17.22 4.08
C ALA A 92 -3.69 15.82 3.46
N ASN A 93 -3.45 15.70 2.15
CA ASN A 93 -3.41 14.42 1.43
C ASN A 93 -2.13 14.30 0.59
N TRP A 94 -1.59 13.09 0.52
CA TRP A 94 -0.40 12.75 -0.24
C TRP A 94 -0.68 11.62 -1.23
N ILE A 95 -0.26 11.80 -2.49
CA ILE A 95 -0.47 10.85 -3.58
C ILE A 95 0.90 10.30 -4.03
N PRO A 96 1.07 8.98 -4.17
CA PRO A 96 2.33 8.41 -4.64
C PRO A 96 2.50 8.64 -6.14
N LEU A 97 3.71 9.00 -6.55
CA LEU A 97 4.08 9.32 -7.95
C LEU A 97 5.12 8.36 -8.53
N PHE A 98 5.66 7.45 -7.72
CA PHE A 98 6.84 6.64 -8.07
C PHE A 98 6.60 5.12 -8.01
N ASP A 99 5.36 4.67 -7.73
CA ASP A 99 5.01 3.25 -7.52
C ASP A 99 5.30 2.33 -8.73
N LYS A 100 5.49 2.90 -9.94
CA LYS A 100 5.78 2.16 -11.18
C LYS A 100 7.27 2.10 -11.55
N GLN A 101 8.14 2.72 -10.75
CA GLN A 101 9.58 2.73 -11.01
C GLN A 101 10.25 1.47 -10.45
N PRO A 102 11.41 1.06 -10.97
CA PRO A 102 12.06 -0.20 -10.57
C PRO A 102 12.73 -0.15 -9.19
N ILE A 103 12.63 0.96 -8.47
CA ILE A 103 13.16 1.16 -7.12
C ILE A 103 12.31 2.19 -6.39
N SER A 104 12.24 2.12 -5.06
CA SER A 104 11.44 3.06 -4.24
C SER A 104 12.28 3.96 -3.34
N SER A 105 13.58 3.73 -3.23
CA SER A 105 14.43 4.52 -2.34
C SER A 105 14.72 5.91 -2.88
N ILE A 106 14.37 6.96 -2.14
CA ILE A 106 14.63 8.36 -2.52
C ILE A 106 15.54 9.04 -1.50
N GLY A 107 16.68 9.55 -1.96
CA GLY A 107 17.63 10.31 -1.14
C GLY A 107 17.58 11.82 -1.36
N ALA A 108 17.19 12.26 -2.57
CA ALA A 108 17.12 13.67 -2.93
C ALA A 108 16.01 13.95 -3.94
N ILE A 109 15.45 15.16 -3.90
CA ILE A 109 14.48 15.67 -4.87
C ILE A 109 14.76 17.15 -5.13
N ALA A 110 14.57 17.61 -6.37
CA ALA A 110 14.58 19.03 -6.70
C ALA A 110 13.53 19.33 -7.77
N VAL A 111 12.83 20.45 -7.59
CA VAL A 111 11.93 21.03 -8.60
C VAL A 111 12.66 22.18 -9.28
N ALA A 112 12.69 22.21 -10.61
CA ALA A 112 13.39 23.26 -11.34
C ALA A 112 12.65 24.60 -11.22
N SER A 113 13.36 25.66 -10.80
CA SER A 113 12.75 27.00 -10.70
C SER A 113 12.43 27.63 -12.05
N SER A 114 13.08 27.19 -13.13
CA SER A 114 12.81 27.67 -14.50
C SER A 114 11.57 27.03 -15.13
N ASP A 115 11.16 25.84 -14.66
CA ASP A 115 9.96 25.12 -15.09
C ASP A 115 9.52 24.12 -14.01
N HIS A 116 8.43 24.43 -13.31
CA HIS A 116 7.91 23.58 -12.22
C HIS A 116 7.39 22.19 -12.67
N ASN A 117 7.27 21.94 -13.98
CA ASN A 117 6.98 20.61 -14.48
C ASN A 117 8.20 19.68 -14.44
N VAL A 118 9.41 20.25 -14.39
CA VAL A 118 10.65 19.49 -14.40
C VAL A 118 11.10 19.18 -12.97
N ILE A 119 11.14 17.89 -12.66
CA ILE A 119 11.53 17.37 -11.34
C ILE A 119 12.63 16.34 -11.52
N TYR A 120 13.65 16.41 -10.67
CA TYR A 120 14.69 15.40 -10.57
C TYR A 120 14.58 14.67 -9.23
N ALA A 121 14.64 13.35 -9.26
CA ALA A 121 14.69 12.49 -8.08
C ALA A 121 16.01 11.70 -8.10
N GLY A 122 16.82 11.89 -7.06
CA GLY A 122 18.01 11.09 -6.78
C GLY A 122 17.61 9.91 -5.90
N THR A 123 17.76 8.70 -6.42
CA THR A 123 17.37 7.49 -5.69
C THR A 123 18.49 7.01 -4.76
N GLY A 124 18.09 6.30 -3.70
CA GLY A 124 19.00 5.73 -2.72
C GLY A 124 19.21 6.59 -1.48
N GLU A 125 19.01 6.00 -0.31
CA GLU A 125 19.10 6.67 0.98
C GLU A 125 20.55 7.01 1.36
N ALA A 126 20.88 8.29 1.51
CA ALA A 126 22.23 8.73 1.86
C ALA A 126 22.48 8.87 3.38
N ALA A 127 21.46 8.65 4.21
CA ALA A 127 21.58 8.52 5.66
C ALA A 127 21.84 7.05 6.01
N ILE A 128 23.00 6.52 5.62
CA ILE A 128 23.35 5.08 5.55
C ILE A 128 23.23 4.26 6.86
N ARG A 129 22.00 4.07 7.37
CA ARG A 129 21.63 3.22 8.51
C ARG A 129 21.79 1.73 8.13
N GLY A 130 21.78 0.84 9.12
CA GLY A 130 22.08 -0.58 8.93
C GLY A 130 21.09 -1.36 8.08
N ASN A 131 19.92 -0.80 7.84
CA ASN A 131 18.85 -1.31 6.98
C ASN A 131 18.57 -0.38 5.78
N THR A 132 19.56 0.43 5.38
CA THR A 132 19.43 1.31 4.22
C THR A 132 19.31 0.51 2.92
N THR A 133 18.47 0.97 2.01
CA THR A 133 18.27 0.38 0.68
C THR A 133 19.06 1.15 -0.39
N TYR A 134 19.26 0.51 -1.55
CA TYR A 134 19.97 1.08 -2.68
C TYR A 134 19.04 1.82 -3.64
N GLY A 135 19.62 2.69 -4.46
CA GLY A 135 18.99 3.44 -5.53
C GLY A 135 19.45 2.99 -6.91
N ALA A 136 18.72 3.41 -7.94
CA ALA A 136 19.01 3.15 -9.35
C ALA A 136 19.42 4.42 -10.12
N GLY A 137 20.04 5.40 -9.45
CA GLY A 137 20.51 6.65 -10.05
C GLY A 137 19.50 7.79 -10.06
N VAL A 138 19.53 8.62 -11.11
CA VAL A 138 18.70 9.83 -11.21
C VAL A 138 17.53 9.61 -12.14
N PHE A 139 16.34 10.01 -11.70
CA PHE A 139 15.12 10.04 -12.51
C PHE A 139 14.68 11.48 -12.77
N LYS A 140 14.15 11.72 -13.96
CA LYS A 140 13.60 13.01 -14.39
C LYS A 140 12.13 12.86 -14.76
N SER A 141 11.31 13.80 -14.31
CA SER A 141 9.97 14.03 -14.83
C SER A 141 9.94 15.38 -15.55
N ILE A 142 9.09 15.49 -16.57
CA ILE A 142 8.79 16.73 -17.30
C ILE A 142 7.30 17.09 -17.27
N ASP A 143 6.53 16.40 -16.44
CA ASP A 143 5.07 16.53 -16.33
C ASP A 143 4.61 16.55 -14.87
N ALA A 144 5.43 17.13 -14.00
CA ALA A 144 5.19 17.29 -12.57
C ALA A 144 5.02 15.95 -11.82
N GLY A 145 5.79 14.95 -12.23
CA GLY A 145 5.90 13.63 -11.60
C GLY A 145 4.88 12.58 -12.06
N LYS A 146 4.12 12.83 -13.14
CA LYS A 146 3.17 11.83 -13.68
C LYS A 146 3.91 10.70 -14.41
N THR A 147 5.00 11.02 -15.10
CA THR A 147 5.90 10.08 -15.74
C THR A 147 7.36 10.39 -15.37
N TRP A 148 8.19 9.35 -15.35
CA TRP A 148 9.59 9.43 -14.97
C TRP A 148 10.46 8.66 -15.97
N GLU A 149 11.65 9.20 -16.24
CA GLU A 149 12.69 8.58 -17.05
C GLU A 149 13.99 8.51 -16.24
N ASN A 150 14.65 7.35 -16.23
CA ASN A 150 15.98 7.22 -15.65
C ASN A 150 17.01 7.89 -16.57
N VAL A 151 17.68 8.93 -16.07
CA VAL A 151 18.64 9.74 -16.81
C VAL A 151 20.09 9.44 -16.42
N GLY A 152 20.40 8.26 -15.88
CA GLY A 152 21.77 7.79 -15.64
C GLY A 152 22.21 7.77 -14.18
N LEU A 153 23.52 7.60 -13.96
CA LEU A 153 24.14 7.39 -12.63
C LEU A 153 23.61 6.14 -11.91
N LYS A 154 23.36 5.06 -12.66
CA LYS A 154 22.64 3.88 -12.16
C LYS A 154 23.40 3.11 -11.07
N ASP A 155 24.72 3.25 -11.02
CA ASP A 155 25.62 2.54 -10.10
C ASP A 155 26.03 3.42 -8.91
N THR A 156 25.37 4.57 -8.70
CA THR A 156 25.66 5.41 -7.52
C THR A 156 25.11 4.82 -6.23
N HIS A 157 24.00 4.08 -6.29
CA HIS A 157 23.25 3.51 -5.16
C HIS A 157 22.76 4.48 -4.08
N GLN A 158 23.50 5.51 -3.66
CA GLN A 158 23.08 6.49 -2.68
C GLN A 158 23.36 7.90 -3.22
N ILE A 159 22.32 8.73 -3.32
CA ILE A 159 22.40 10.13 -3.74
C ILE A 159 21.97 11.01 -2.57
N GLY A 160 22.90 11.83 -2.07
CA GLY A 160 22.68 12.64 -0.86
C GLY A 160 22.05 13.99 -1.10
N ALA A 161 22.33 14.59 -2.25
CA ALA A 161 21.78 15.86 -2.66
C ALA A 161 21.83 16.00 -4.18
N LEU A 162 20.91 16.78 -4.73
CA LEU A 162 20.96 17.24 -6.11
C LEU A 162 20.36 18.64 -6.20
N ILE A 163 20.89 19.47 -7.10
CA ILE A 163 20.43 20.84 -7.31
C ILE A 163 20.30 21.13 -8.80
N VAL A 164 19.29 21.93 -9.16
CA VAL A 164 19.01 22.36 -10.53
C VAL A 164 19.32 23.84 -10.65
N ASP A 165 20.05 24.26 -11.70
CA ASP A 165 20.35 25.67 -11.92
C ASP A 165 19.05 26.46 -12.09
N PRO A 166 18.81 27.53 -11.31
CA PRO A 166 17.55 28.26 -11.33
C PRO A 166 17.25 28.95 -12.66
N ARG A 167 18.25 29.06 -13.55
CA ARG A 167 18.14 29.70 -14.87
C ARG A 167 17.87 28.71 -16.00
N ASN A 168 18.15 27.41 -15.80
CA ASN A 168 18.07 26.39 -16.83
C ASN A 168 17.95 24.98 -16.21
N GLU A 169 16.80 24.35 -16.41
CA GLU A 169 16.45 23.04 -15.88
C GLU A 169 17.30 21.88 -16.43
N ASN A 170 18.12 22.13 -17.46
CA ASN A 170 19.01 21.12 -18.03
C ASN A 170 20.41 21.11 -17.38
N VAL A 171 20.72 22.08 -16.52
CA VAL A 171 21.97 22.12 -15.77
C VAL A 171 21.70 21.62 -14.35
N VAL A 172 22.25 20.45 -14.03
CA VAL A 172 22.03 19.78 -12.74
C VAL A 172 23.35 19.30 -12.18
N LEU A 173 23.52 19.45 -10.86
CA LEU A 173 24.61 18.84 -10.12
C LEU A 173 24.08 17.82 -9.11
N VAL A 174 24.78 16.71 -8.99
CA VAL A 174 24.39 15.57 -8.13
C VAL A 174 25.56 15.23 -7.21
N ALA A 175 25.31 15.19 -5.92
CA ALA A 175 26.23 14.68 -4.91
C ALA A 175 25.92 13.19 -4.67
N ALA A 176 26.75 12.32 -5.25
CA ALA A 176 26.60 10.87 -5.18
C ALA A 176 27.54 10.31 -4.09
N LEU A 177 26.93 9.71 -3.06
CA LEU A 177 27.66 9.08 -1.97
C LEU A 177 28.33 7.78 -2.45
N GLY A 178 27.73 7.07 -3.41
CA GLY A 178 28.17 5.75 -3.83
C GLY A 178 27.71 4.63 -2.90
N HIS A 179 27.98 3.39 -3.27
CA HIS A 179 27.60 2.18 -2.52
C HIS A 179 27.97 2.24 -1.04
N ALA A 180 27.02 2.26 -0.11
CA ALA A 180 27.30 2.32 1.34
C ALA A 180 28.24 1.18 1.83
N PHE A 181 28.02 -0.01 1.27
CA PHE A 181 28.61 -1.27 1.75
C PHE A 181 29.87 -1.75 1.00
N GLY A 182 30.28 -1.07 -0.07
CA GLY A 182 31.42 -1.49 -0.89
C GLY A 182 32.11 -0.37 -1.68
N PRO A 183 33.38 -0.57 -2.12
CA PRO A 183 34.10 0.38 -2.96
C PRO A 183 33.31 0.70 -4.23
N ASN A 184 33.25 1.96 -4.64
CA ASN A 184 32.50 2.34 -5.83
C ASN A 184 33.17 3.51 -6.56
N GLN A 185 33.23 3.41 -7.89
CA GLN A 185 33.84 4.45 -8.72
C GLN A 185 32.87 5.60 -9.00
N GLU A 186 31.55 5.41 -8.91
CA GLU A 186 30.54 6.47 -9.09
C GLU A 186 30.34 7.36 -7.84
N ARG A 187 31.42 7.61 -7.11
CA ARG A 187 31.48 8.52 -5.96
C ARG A 187 31.95 9.91 -6.36
N GLY A 188 31.28 10.95 -5.83
CA GLY A 188 31.68 12.35 -6.00
C GLY A 188 30.53 13.27 -6.42
N VAL A 189 30.88 14.36 -7.12
CA VAL A 189 29.92 15.30 -7.73
C VAL A 189 29.90 15.11 -9.24
N PHE A 190 28.69 14.97 -9.77
CA PHE A 190 28.43 14.87 -11.21
C PHE A 190 27.66 16.08 -11.69
N ARG A 191 27.91 16.48 -12.93
CA ARG A 191 27.26 17.63 -13.58
C ARG A 191 26.76 17.25 -14.96
N THR A 192 25.56 17.70 -15.29
CA THR A 192 24.99 17.64 -16.64
C THR A 192 24.64 19.05 -17.13
N THR A 193 24.57 19.23 -18.45
CA THR A 193 24.10 20.48 -19.10
C THR A 193 23.05 20.22 -20.18
N ASP A 194 22.67 18.95 -20.37
CA ASP A 194 21.74 18.49 -21.39
C ASP A 194 20.55 17.75 -20.77
N GLY A 195 20.31 18.01 -19.48
CA GLY A 195 19.18 17.47 -18.74
C GLY A 195 19.34 16.01 -18.31
N GLY A 196 20.58 15.50 -18.27
CA GLY A 196 20.91 14.14 -17.84
C GLY A 196 21.16 13.16 -19.00
N LYS A 197 21.29 13.64 -20.25
CA LYS A 197 21.69 12.75 -21.35
C LYS A 197 23.16 12.36 -21.23
N THR A 198 23.99 13.27 -20.72
CA THR A 198 25.39 13.02 -20.40
C THR A 198 25.74 13.60 -19.03
N TRP A 199 26.67 12.92 -18.34
CA TRP A 199 27.16 13.32 -17.01
C TRP A 199 28.69 13.41 -17.01
N ALA A 200 29.22 14.50 -16.46
CA ALA A 200 30.63 14.68 -16.19
C ALA A 200 30.90 14.56 -14.69
N LYS A 201 31.87 13.74 -14.28
CA LYS A 201 32.36 13.71 -12.90
C LYS A 201 33.32 14.88 -12.69
N VAL A 202 32.90 15.86 -11.89
CA VAL A 202 33.58 17.17 -11.75
C VAL A 202 34.33 17.33 -10.43
N LEU A 203 33.99 16.54 -9.41
CA LEU A 203 34.71 16.48 -8.14
C LEU A 203 34.72 15.05 -7.61
N SER A 204 35.89 14.51 -7.30
CA SER A 204 36.05 13.17 -6.71
C SER A 204 37.38 13.07 -5.99
N LYS A 205 37.51 12.07 -5.11
CA LYS A 205 38.75 11.81 -4.37
C LYS A 205 39.28 10.40 -4.60
N ASP A 206 38.48 9.39 -4.25
CA ASP A 206 38.80 7.97 -4.33
C ASP A 206 37.51 7.13 -4.28
N GLU A 207 37.65 5.80 -4.29
CA GLU A 207 36.53 4.85 -4.29
C GLU A 207 35.80 4.73 -2.93
N ASN A 208 36.20 5.49 -1.90
CA ASN A 208 35.63 5.46 -0.55
C ASN A 208 35.00 6.79 -0.15
N THR A 209 35.09 7.80 -1.00
CA THR A 209 34.74 9.19 -0.68
C THR A 209 33.75 9.74 -1.71
N GLY A 210 32.49 9.90 -1.30
CA GLY A 210 31.39 10.38 -2.15
C GLY A 210 30.97 11.81 -1.85
N GLY A 211 30.15 12.40 -2.72
CA GLY A 211 29.47 13.67 -2.44
C GLY A 211 28.29 13.43 -1.51
N ILE A 212 28.08 14.33 -0.53
CA ILE A 212 26.97 14.20 0.43
C ILE A 212 26.06 15.44 0.46
N ASP A 213 26.61 16.63 0.19
CA ASP A 213 25.84 17.87 0.17
C ASP A 213 26.34 18.80 -0.94
N ILE A 214 25.43 19.59 -1.52
CA ILE A 214 25.74 20.55 -2.58
C ILE A 214 24.69 21.67 -2.64
N VAL A 215 25.12 22.92 -2.69
CA VAL A 215 24.24 24.10 -2.71
C VAL A 215 24.77 25.21 -3.63
N PHE A 216 23.85 25.94 -4.27
CA PHE A 216 24.16 27.19 -4.96
C PHE A 216 24.20 28.36 -3.99
N ASP A 217 24.96 29.40 -4.36
CA ASP A 217 24.63 30.75 -3.92
C ASP A 217 23.32 31.20 -4.61
N PRO A 218 22.27 31.55 -3.84
CA PRO A 218 20.96 31.89 -4.38
C PRO A 218 20.96 33.15 -5.26
N HIS A 219 21.95 34.04 -5.13
CA HIS A 219 22.08 35.23 -5.98
C HIS A 219 23.01 35.03 -7.17
N ASN A 220 23.87 34.00 -7.12
CA ASN A 220 24.86 33.73 -8.17
C ASN A 220 25.14 32.23 -8.30
N PRO A 221 24.37 31.48 -9.11
CA PRO A 221 24.55 30.03 -9.27
C PRO A 221 25.86 29.60 -9.93
N ASN A 222 26.77 30.53 -10.28
CA ASN A 222 28.15 30.18 -10.62
C ASN A 222 28.98 29.86 -9.36
N ILE A 223 28.61 30.39 -8.19
CA ILE A 223 29.21 30.02 -6.92
C ILE A 223 28.48 28.80 -6.37
N VAL A 224 29.22 27.74 -6.12
CA VAL A 224 28.69 26.46 -5.62
C VAL A 224 29.55 25.98 -4.46
N PHE A 225 28.92 25.46 -3.42
CA PHE A 225 29.59 24.73 -2.35
C PHE A 225 29.21 23.26 -2.41
N ALA A 226 30.17 22.37 -2.17
CA ALA A 226 29.93 20.94 -2.08
C ALA A 226 30.78 20.32 -0.98
N SER A 227 30.30 19.23 -0.39
CA SER A 227 31.07 18.44 0.56
C SER A 227 31.28 17.01 0.07
N LEU A 228 32.49 16.51 0.29
CA LEU A 228 32.81 15.10 0.15
C LEU A 228 32.86 14.45 1.54
N TRP A 229 32.35 13.23 1.64
CA TRP A 229 32.30 12.43 2.86
C TRP A 229 32.90 11.05 2.61
N GLN A 230 33.96 10.73 3.36
CA GLN A 230 34.53 9.39 3.39
C GLN A 230 33.78 8.55 4.43
N ALA A 231 32.98 7.60 3.98
CA ALA A 231 32.17 6.73 4.83
C ALA A 231 31.93 5.35 4.22
N ARG A 232 31.91 4.35 5.10
CA ARG A 232 31.77 2.91 4.80
C ARG A 232 30.94 2.23 5.88
N ARG A 233 30.15 1.24 5.48
CA ARG A 233 29.44 0.35 6.39
C ARG A 233 29.67 -1.12 5.99
N GLN A 234 29.60 -1.99 6.97
CA GLN A 234 29.60 -3.45 6.90
C GLN A 234 28.61 -3.95 7.96
N PRO A 235 28.22 -5.24 7.98
CA PRO A 235 27.29 -5.75 8.98
C PRO A 235 27.74 -5.47 10.42
N TRP A 236 29.05 -5.56 10.68
CA TRP A 236 29.66 -5.43 12.01
C TRP A 236 30.33 -4.08 12.30
N PHE A 237 30.30 -3.13 11.36
CA PHE A 237 31.05 -1.89 11.53
C PHE A 237 30.56 -0.76 10.62
N PHE A 238 30.58 0.45 11.16
CA PHE A 238 30.38 1.70 10.44
C PHE A 238 31.54 2.67 10.73
N SER A 239 31.98 3.44 9.71
CA SER A 239 32.99 4.49 9.86
C SER A 239 32.51 5.81 9.26
N SER A 240 32.50 6.87 10.07
CA SER A 240 32.33 8.25 9.58
C SER A 240 33.65 9.03 9.63
N GLY A 241 34.04 9.57 8.48
CA GLY A 241 35.15 10.51 8.36
C GLY A 241 36.49 9.89 8.01
N GLY A 242 37.31 10.69 7.34
CA GLY A 242 38.61 10.28 6.82
C GLY A 242 39.30 11.41 6.04
N PRO A 243 40.54 11.19 5.57
CA PRO A 243 41.31 12.20 4.83
C PRO A 243 40.67 12.61 3.49
N GLY A 244 39.75 11.81 2.94
CA GLY A 244 39.00 12.16 1.74
C GLY A 244 37.92 13.22 1.96
N SER A 245 37.41 13.35 3.18
CA SER A 245 36.35 14.32 3.49
C SER A 245 36.82 15.77 3.36
N GLY A 246 35.90 16.66 2.99
CA GLY A 246 36.20 18.08 2.93
C GLY A 246 35.10 18.94 2.33
N LEU A 247 35.24 20.25 2.54
CA LEU A 247 34.38 21.29 1.96
C LEU A 247 35.09 21.91 0.74
N TYR A 248 34.34 22.13 -0.32
CA TYR A 248 34.84 22.64 -1.59
C TYR A 248 33.98 23.80 -2.07
N ARG A 249 34.59 24.72 -2.82
CA ARG A 249 33.92 25.85 -3.45
C ARG A 249 34.29 25.93 -4.93
N SER A 250 33.31 26.18 -5.77
CA SER A 250 33.44 26.46 -7.21
C SER A 250 33.03 27.90 -7.49
N GLU A 251 33.61 28.50 -8.54
CA GLU A 251 33.25 29.83 -9.05
C GLU A 251 32.76 29.80 -10.51
N ASP A 252 32.60 28.61 -11.08
CA ASP A 252 32.29 28.37 -12.48
C ASP A 252 31.15 27.36 -12.67
N ASN A 253 30.14 27.43 -11.79
CA ASN A 253 28.94 26.57 -11.81
C ASN A 253 29.27 25.08 -11.65
N GLY A 254 30.27 24.79 -10.80
CA GLY A 254 30.69 23.45 -10.43
C GLY A 254 31.52 22.71 -11.48
N VAL A 255 32.15 23.44 -12.41
CA VAL A 255 33.06 22.84 -13.41
C VAL A 255 34.43 22.57 -12.79
N THR A 256 34.95 23.50 -11.98
CA THR A 256 36.19 23.35 -11.22
C THR A 256 35.99 23.68 -9.74
N TRP A 257 36.82 23.10 -8.89
CA TRP A 257 36.63 23.11 -7.43
C TRP A 257 37.93 23.43 -6.69
N LYS A 258 37.83 24.27 -5.66
CA LYS A 258 38.89 24.56 -4.69
C LYS A 258 38.50 23.99 -3.33
N ARG A 259 39.37 23.18 -2.74
CA ARG A 259 39.22 22.71 -1.36
C ARG A 259 39.38 23.89 -0.39
N LEU A 260 38.50 23.97 0.61
CA LEU A 260 38.58 24.94 1.70
C LEU A 260 39.27 24.28 2.90
N GLU A 261 40.33 24.92 3.40
CA GLU A 261 41.12 24.45 4.53
C GLU A 261 41.83 25.63 5.21
N GLY A 262 42.10 25.50 6.52
CA GLY A 262 42.63 26.61 7.31
C GLY A 262 41.61 27.74 7.53
N ASN A 263 42.09 28.96 7.76
CA ASN A 263 41.27 30.17 7.92
C ASN A 263 40.09 30.03 8.90
N GLY A 264 40.29 29.30 10.00
CA GLY A 264 39.31 29.09 11.06
C GLY A 264 38.45 27.82 10.93
N LEU A 265 38.56 27.05 9.84
CA LEU A 265 38.01 25.69 9.77
C LEU A 265 38.79 24.71 10.68
N PRO A 266 38.16 23.63 11.15
CA PRO A 266 38.83 22.65 12.02
C PRO A 266 39.94 21.91 11.28
N SER A 267 41.03 21.61 11.98
CA SER A 267 42.13 20.81 11.46
C SER A 267 41.93 19.31 11.73
N GLY A 268 42.65 18.46 11.00
CA GLY A 268 42.62 17.00 11.16
C GLY A 268 41.58 16.30 10.29
N ILE A 269 41.03 15.19 10.80
CA ILE A 269 40.04 14.37 10.09
C ILE A 269 38.69 15.08 10.11
N LEU A 270 38.04 15.14 8.95
CA LEU A 270 36.69 15.65 8.79
C LEU A 270 35.72 14.50 8.50
N GLY A 271 34.48 14.64 8.96
CA GLY A 271 33.38 13.71 8.72
C GLY A 271 32.34 14.31 7.78
N LYS A 272 31.06 14.05 8.05
CA LYS A 272 29.95 14.61 7.28
C LYS A 272 29.87 16.13 7.48
N ILE A 273 29.62 16.86 6.38
CA ILE A 273 29.51 18.33 6.37
C ILE A 273 28.24 18.72 5.64
N GLY A 274 27.37 19.47 6.31
CA GLY A 274 26.26 20.19 5.69
C GLY A 274 26.62 21.66 5.48
N VAL A 275 26.18 22.27 4.38
CA VAL A 275 26.49 23.67 4.02
C VAL A 275 25.25 24.41 3.53
N ALA A 276 25.13 25.69 3.93
CA ALA A 276 24.07 26.57 3.45
C ALA A 276 24.60 27.99 3.20
N VAL A 277 24.19 28.59 2.08
CA VAL A 277 24.41 30.01 1.79
C VAL A 277 23.13 30.77 2.12
N SER A 278 23.23 31.92 2.79
CA SER A 278 22.04 32.71 3.10
C SER A 278 21.42 33.33 1.84
N GLY A 279 20.09 33.23 1.72
CA GLY A 279 19.34 33.94 0.70
C GLY A 279 19.25 35.44 0.91
N ALA A 280 19.62 35.95 2.09
CA ALA A 280 19.63 37.39 2.37
C ALA A 280 20.97 38.06 2.03
N ASP A 281 22.08 37.32 2.12
CA ASP A 281 23.43 37.81 1.89
C ASP A 281 24.36 36.66 1.46
N SER A 282 24.85 36.71 0.23
CA SER A 282 25.78 35.72 -0.35
C SER A 282 27.12 35.61 0.39
N ASN A 283 27.50 36.62 1.19
CA ASN A 283 28.70 36.53 2.02
C ASN A 283 28.49 35.64 3.24
N ARG A 284 27.24 35.45 3.68
CA ARG A 284 26.92 34.65 4.85
C ARG A 284 26.78 33.18 4.48
N VAL A 285 27.73 32.36 4.91
CA VAL A 285 27.73 30.91 4.71
C VAL A 285 27.82 30.19 6.04
N TYR A 286 27.01 29.15 6.22
CA TYR A 286 27.03 28.27 7.38
C TYR A 286 27.51 26.88 6.98
N ALA A 287 28.27 26.23 7.86
CA ALA A 287 28.66 24.83 7.71
C ALA A 287 28.58 24.09 9.04
N ILE A 288 27.81 23.01 9.11
CA ILE A 288 27.80 22.11 10.26
C ILE A 288 28.80 20.98 9.99
N ILE A 289 29.85 20.88 10.82
CA ILE A 289 31.02 20.05 10.52
C ILE A 289 31.23 19.00 11.60
N GLU A 290 31.26 17.73 11.20
CA GLU A 290 31.78 16.63 12.01
C GLU A 290 33.32 16.67 12.03
N ALA A 291 33.89 16.90 13.20
CA ALA A 291 35.33 16.87 13.45
C ALA A 291 35.56 16.75 14.97
N LYS A 292 36.82 16.57 15.38
CA LYS A 292 37.21 16.64 16.80
C LYS A 292 36.81 17.99 17.41
N GLU A 293 37.13 19.09 16.70
CA GLU A 293 36.65 20.44 17.01
C GLU A 293 35.40 20.77 16.16
N GLY A 294 34.45 19.84 16.08
CA GLY A 294 33.25 19.98 15.25
C GLY A 294 32.21 20.96 15.81
N GLY A 295 31.29 21.42 14.97
CA GLY A 295 30.25 22.37 15.38
C GLY A 295 29.70 23.14 14.19
N LEU A 296 28.90 24.18 14.48
CA LEU A 296 28.42 25.11 13.47
C LEU A 296 29.47 26.19 13.23
N TYR A 297 29.92 26.29 12.00
CA TYR A 297 30.84 27.30 11.50
C TYR A 297 30.09 28.32 10.66
N ARG A 298 30.56 29.57 10.70
CA ARG A 298 30.01 30.69 9.97
C ARG A 298 31.11 31.45 9.26
N SER A 299 30.88 31.82 8.01
CA SER A 299 31.68 32.77 7.24
C SER A 299 30.86 34.01 6.96
N ASP A 300 31.51 35.17 7.01
CA ASP A 300 30.96 36.49 6.71
C ASP A 300 31.58 37.09 5.41
N ASP A 301 32.31 36.28 4.65
CA ASP A 301 33.05 36.68 3.45
C ASP A 301 33.05 35.61 2.34
N ALA A 302 31.89 34.96 2.16
CA ALA A 302 31.62 33.97 1.11
C ALA A 302 32.55 32.74 1.17
N GLY A 303 32.91 32.31 2.38
CA GLY A 303 33.65 31.08 2.66
C GLY A 303 35.18 31.24 2.69
N GLN A 304 35.72 32.46 2.70
CA GLN A 304 37.16 32.70 2.75
C GLN A 304 37.74 32.53 4.16
N HIS A 305 37.05 33.06 5.17
CA HIS A 305 37.35 32.91 6.59
C HIS A 305 36.13 32.41 7.37
N TRP A 306 36.40 31.61 8.40
CA TRP A 306 35.39 30.91 9.18
C TRP A 306 35.57 31.17 10.67
N THR A 307 34.46 31.21 11.40
CA THR A 307 34.42 31.25 12.86
C THR A 307 33.51 30.13 13.35
N ARG A 308 33.94 29.38 14.37
CA ARG A 308 33.07 28.41 15.07
C ARG A 308 32.03 29.20 15.87
N ALA A 309 30.80 29.25 15.36
CA ALA A 309 29.71 30.00 15.94
C ALA A 309 29.09 29.29 17.14
N ASN A 310 29.07 27.95 17.12
CA ASN A 310 28.51 27.12 18.19
C ASN A 310 29.14 25.72 18.19
N ASP A 311 29.43 25.20 19.39
CA ASP A 311 30.06 23.89 19.63
C ASP A 311 29.22 22.94 20.48
N ASP A 312 27.96 23.29 20.77
CA ASP A 312 27.05 22.51 21.57
C ASP A 312 26.75 21.15 20.90
N GLY A 313 27.07 20.07 21.61
CA GLY A 313 26.91 18.71 21.13
C GLY A 313 25.45 18.33 20.79
N ARG A 314 24.46 19.02 21.37
CA ARG A 314 23.03 18.77 21.08
C ARG A 314 22.67 18.98 19.61
N PHE A 315 23.37 19.88 18.92
CA PHE A 315 23.09 20.19 17.51
C PHE A 315 23.89 19.35 16.51
N ARG A 316 24.77 18.47 17.02
CA ARG A 316 25.62 17.57 16.23
C ARG A 316 25.63 16.14 16.80
N GLN A 317 24.52 15.73 17.43
CA GLN A 317 24.31 14.33 17.81
C GLN A 317 24.32 13.47 16.55
N ARG A 318 24.84 12.24 16.64
CA ARG A 318 24.96 11.27 15.53
C ARG A 318 25.29 11.94 14.19
N ALA A 319 26.43 12.61 14.14
CA ALA A 319 26.77 13.56 13.09
C ALA A 319 26.66 12.98 11.66
N TRP A 320 27.00 11.71 11.49
CA TRP A 320 26.86 10.97 10.24
C TRP A 320 25.41 10.88 9.74
N TYR A 321 24.42 10.85 10.64
CA TYR A 321 23.01 10.68 10.29
C TYR A 321 22.39 12.03 9.92
N PHE A 322 22.56 13.06 10.76
CA PHE A 322 21.80 14.30 10.64
C PHE A 322 22.51 15.49 9.97
N SER A 323 23.80 15.74 10.25
CA SER A 323 24.52 17.03 10.05
C SER A 323 24.17 17.82 8.78
N LYS A 324 23.04 18.53 8.80
CA LYS A 324 22.53 19.40 7.74
C LYS A 324 22.11 20.74 8.34
N VAL A 325 22.30 21.80 7.56
CA VAL A 325 22.04 23.18 7.96
C VAL A 325 21.28 23.88 6.86
N TYR A 326 20.33 24.74 7.23
CA TYR A 326 19.52 25.50 6.28
C TYR A 326 19.50 26.97 6.70
N ALA A 327 19.85 27.87 5.80
CA ALA A 327 19.79 29.30 6.05
C ALA A 327 18.41 29.87 5.67
N ASP A 328 17.91 30.84 6.43
CA ASP A 328 16.68 31.54 6.06
C ASP A 328 16.90 32.35 4.76
N PRO A 329 15.94 32.34 3.82
CA PRO A 329 16.12 33.01 2.55
C PRO A 329 16.00 34.53 2.62
N ARG A 330 15.53 35.11 3.74
CA ARG A 330 15.31 36.56 3.91
C ARG A 330 16.00 37.15 5.13
N SER A 331 16.67 36.33 5.95
CA SER A 331 17.42 36.76 7.13
C SER A 331 18.81 36.12 7.18
N ALA A 332 19.87 36.94 7.15
CA ALA A 332 21.24 36.45 7.19
C ALA A 332 21.58 35.74 8.52
N ASP A 333 20.95 36.16 9.63
CA ASP A 333 21.22 35.63 10.97
C ASP A 333 20.28 34.48 11.37
N THR A 334 19.26 34.17 10.57
CA THR A 334 18.36 33.04 10.86
C THR A 334 18.85 31.77 10.19
N VAL A 335 19.04 30.72 10.98
CA VAL A 335 19.59 29.44 10.54
C VAL A 335 18.91 28.29 11.29
N TYR A 336 18.70 27.19 10.58
CA TYR A 336 18.04 25.99 11.07
C TYR A 336 19.02 24.82 11.04
N LEU A 337 18.95 23.98 12.07
CA LEU A 337 19.68 22.72 12.14
C LEU A 337 18.67 21.59 12.28
N VAL A 338 18.82 20.57 11.45
CA VAL A 338 18.06 19.34 11.55
C VAL A 338 18.92 18.29 12.24
N ASN A 339 18.41 17.72 13.32
CA ASN A 339 19.02 16.68 14.13
C ASN A 339 17.90 15.83 14.77
N THR A 340 18.16 15.13 15.87
CA THR A 340 17.13 14.51 16.72
C THR A 340 15.97 15.47 17.05
N GLY A 341 16.26 16.78 17.10
CA GLY A 341 15.28 17.86 17.07
C GLY A 341 15.46 18.83 15.90
N LEU A 342 14.40 19.57 15.57
CA LEU A 342 14.44 20.67 14.60
C LEU A 342 14.71 22.00 15.32
N PHE A 343 15.90 22.55 15.12
CA PHE A 343 16.35 23.74 15.84
C PHE A 343 16.38 24.97 14.95
N LYS A 344 16.00 26.12 15.52
CA LYS A 344 16.06 27.44 14.87
C LYS A 344 16.88 28.42 15.71
N SER A 345 17.78 29.15 15.06
CA SER A 345 18.51 30.29 15.60
C SER A 345 18.14 31.55 14.82
N VAL A 346 18.19 32.70 15.50
CA VAL A 346 17.94 34.03 14.91
C VAL A 346 19.10 35.01 15.13
N ASP A 347 20.23 34.53 15.65
CA ASP A 347 21.39 35.34 16.05
C ASP A 347 22.71 34.86 15.43
N GLY A 348 22.60 34.27 14.23
CA GLY A 348 23.72 33.77 13.45
C GLY A 348 24.26 32.43 13.96
N GLY A 349 23.39 31.61 14.56
CA GLY A 349 23.72 30.27 15.03
C GLY A 349 24.30 30.22 16.44
N LYS A 350 24.21 31.28 17.24
CA LYS A 350 24.78 31.31 18.60
C LYS A 350 23.86 30.62 19.60
N ASN A 351 22.57 30.95 19.57
CA ASN A 351 21.54 30.33 20.41
C ASN A 351 20.45 29.70 19.56
N PHE A 352 19.91 28.58 20.02
CA PHE A 352 18.86 27.83 19.33
C PHE A 352 17.64 27.59 20.20
N THR A 353 16.47 27.61 19.57
CA THR A 353 15.18 27.16 20.11
C THR A 353 14.72 25.91 19.36
N LEU A 354 14.18 24.94 20.09
CA LEU A 354 13.54 23.77 19.50
C LEU A 354 12.17 24.16 18.91
N LEU A 355 11.89 23.71 17.69
CA LEU A 355 10.57 23.83 17.07
C LEU A 355 9.69 22.62 17.42
N PRO A 356 8.37 22.80 17.63
CA PRO A 356 7.45 21.73 18.00
C PRO A 356 7.02 20.88 16.79
N ALA A 357 8.00 20.31 16.08
CA ALA A 357 7.73 19.37 15.00
C ALA A 357 7.07 18.08 15.53
N ARG A 358 6.36 17.35 14.67
CA ARG A 358 5.51 16.21 15.05
C ARG A 358 6.27 14.94 15.46
N HIS A 359 7.53 14.84 15.06
CA HIS A 359 8.41 13.69 15.24
C HIS A 359 9.83 14.18 15.50
N GLY A 360 10.70 13.31 16.04
CA GLY A 360 12.15 13.54 16.11
C GLY A 360 12.85 13.15 14.81
N ASP A 361 14.19 13.17 14.82
CA ASP A 361 15.06 12.67 13.74
C ASP A 361 14.82 13.32 12.37
N HIS A 362 15.19 14.60 12.28
CA HIS A 362 14.93 15.43 11.10
C HIS A 362 16.04 15.33 10.05
N HIS A 363 15.65 15.17 8.79
CA HIS A 363 16.58 14.92 7.69
C HIS A 363 16.49 15.92 6.54
N GLY A 364 15.36 16.63 6.40
CA GLY A 364 15.13 17.55 5.29
C GLY A 364 14.28 18.74 5.70
N LEU A 365 14.59 19.90 5.11
CA LEU A 365 13.85 21.13 5.33
C LEU A 365 13.77 21.91 4.03
N TRP A 366 12.61 22.47 3.74
CA TRP A 366 12.40 23.44 2.68
C TRP A 366 11.78 24.70 3.27
N ILE A 367 12.30 25.87 2.91
CA ILE A 367 11.81 27.17 3.37
C ILE A 367 11.46 28.00 2.14
N ASP A 368 10.23 28.49 2.07
CA ASP A 368 9.78 29.28 0.92
C ASP A 368 10.59 30.59 0.80
N PRO A 369 11.28 30.82 -0.33
CA PRO A 369 12.09 32.02 -0.52
C PRO A 369 11.26 33.32 -0.54
N THR A 370 9.97 33.23 -0.85
CA THR A 370 9.06 34.38 -0.91
C THR A 370 8.35 34.63 0.41
N ASN A 371 8.16 33.59 1.24
CA ASN A 371 7.47 33.65 2.52
C ASN A 371 8.07 32.66 3.55
N PRO A 372 9.08 33.04 4.35
CA PRO A 372 9.76 32.14 5.29
C PRO A 372 8.87 31.54 6.41
N ASN A 373 7.60 31.97 6.54
CA ASN A 373 6.65 31.29 7.42
C ASN A 373 6.18 29.94 6.85
N ARG A 374 6.35 29.72 5.53
CA ARG A 374 6.01 28.47 4.88
C ARG A 374 7.23 27.57 4.86
N ILE A 375 7.17 26.50 5.66
CA ILE A 375 8.26 25.57 5.89
C ILE A 375 7.73 24.16 5.72
N ALA A 376 8.46 23.30 5.01
CA ALA A 376 8.16 21.87 4.93
C ALA A 376 9.32 21.07 5.52
N ASN A 377 9.02 20.02 6.29
CA ASN A 377 10.00 19.21 6.98
C ASN A 377 9.75 17.72 6.70
N VAL A 378 10.83 16.96 6.60
CA VAL A 378 10.83 15.50 6.64
C VAL A 378 11.76 14.99 7.72
N ASN A 379 11.37 13.84 8.28
CA ASN A 379 11.99 13.18 9.40
C ASN A 379 11.66 11.67 9.35
N ASP A 380 12.04 10.92 10.39
CA ASP A 380 11.82 9.48 10.45
C ASP A 380 10.33 9.06 10.55
N GLY A 381 9.43 10.01 10.84
CA GLY A 381 7.97 9.84 10.81
C GLY A 381 7.26 10.39 9.55
N GLY A 382 7.99 10.85 8.54
CA GLY A 382 7.44 11.31 7.25
C GLY A 382 7.40 12.83 7.07
N ALA A 383 6.57 13.33 6.15
CA ALA A 383 6.51 14.75 5.79
C ALA A 383 5.47 15.54 6.60
N SER A 384 5.79 16.80 6.91
CA SER A 384 4.85 17.76 7.49
C SER A 384 5.10 19.19 6.98
N VAL A 385 4.04 20.01 6.95
CA VAL A 385 4.06 21.39 6.43
C VAL A 385 3.62 22.35 7.53
N SER A 386 4.26 23.52 7.57
CA SER A 386 3.93 24.64 8.44
C SER A 386 3.73 25.90 7.61
N THR A 387 2.76 26.73 7.98
CA THR A 387 2.47 28.03 7.35
C THR A 387 2.67 29.23 8.28
N ASP A 388 3.18 28.98 9.50
CA ASP A 388 3.36 29.98 10.57
C ASP A 388 4.79 30.02 11.15
N GLY A 389 5.76 29.55 10.36
CA GLY A 389 7.19 29.58 10.70
C GLY A 389 7.62 28.45 11.61
N GLY A 390 6.91 27.32 11.58
CA GLY A 390 7.22 26.11 12.35
C GLY A 390 6.57 26.07 13.73
N LYS A 391 5.55 26.90 14.02
CA LYS A 391 4.83 26.86 15.31
C LYS A 391 3.77 25.76 15.31
N ASN A 392 3.15 25.50 14.16
CA ASN A 392 2.22 24.40 13.95
C ASN A 392 2.54 23.62 12.67
N TRP A 393 2.22 22.33 12.66
CA TRP A 393 2.55 21.39 11.58
C TRP A 393 1.35 20.50 11.23
N THR A 394 1.21 20.17 9.95
CA THR A 394 0.26 19.14 9.47
C THR A 394 0.56 17.75 10.06
N THR A 395 -0.41 16.84 9.97
CA THR A 395 -0.28 15.47 10.49
C THR A 395 0.64 14.63 9.61
N GLN A 396 1.27 13.63 10.22
CA GLN A 396 1.98 12.53 9.55
C GLN A 396 1.16 11.23 9.51
N ASN A 397 -0.02 11.22 10.15
CA ASN A 397 -0.98 10.11 10.12
C ASN A 397 -1.87 10.14 8.87
N ASN A 398 -1.26 10.42 7.71
CA ASN A 398 -1.90 10.48 6.40
C ASN A 398 -1.03 9.91 5.27
N GLN A 399 0.08 9.24 5.61
CA GLN A 399 1.08 8.76 4.67
C GLN A 399 1.31 7.27 4.93
N PRO A 400 0.90 6.32 4.07
CA PRO A 400 1.10 4.91 4.33
C PRO A 400 2.49 4.48 3.86
N THR A 401 3.50 4.93 4.61
CA THR A 401 4.93 4.71 4.34
C THR A 401 5.65 4.02 5.50
N ALA A 402 4.90 3.34 6.37
CA ALA A 402 5.46 2.61 7.50
C ALA A 402 6.47 1.55 7.03
N GLN A 403 7.57 1.43 7.77
CA GLN A 403 8.67 0.50 7.53
C GLN A 403 8.64 -0.63 8.55
N PHE A 404 8.13 -1.80 8.16
CA PHE A 404 8.05 -2.96 9.04
C PHE A 404 9.24 -3.90 8.86
N TYR A 405 9.70 -4.48 9.97
CA TYR A 405 10.77 -5.50 9.97
C TYR A 405 10.23 -6.91 9.79
N HIS A 406 9.14 -7.24 10.48
CA HIS A 406 8.50 -8.56 10.48
C HIS A 406 6.98 -8.43 10.46
N VAL A 407 6.29 -9.53 10.14
CA VAL A 407 4.82 -9.59 10.23
C VAL A 407 4.36 -10.81 11.01
N ALA A 408 3.40 -10.60 11.92
CA ALA A 408 2.66 -11.67 12.57
C ALA A 408 1.15 -11.43 12.48
N VAL A 409 0.38 -12.45 12.82
CA VAL A 409 -1.10 -12.43 12.79
C VAL A 409 -1.66 -13.19 13.98
N ASP A 410 -2.84 -12.80 14.45
CA ASP A 410 -3.58 -13.52 15.50
C ASP A 410 -4.70 -14.42 14.92
N ASN A 411 -5.44 -15.07 15.82
CA ASN A 411 -6.61 -15.91 15.51
C ASN A 411 -7.95 -15.23 15.83
N ALA A 412 -7.97 -13.91 16.06
CA ALA A 412 -9.22 -13.18 16.32
C ALA A 412 -10.08 -13.09 15.05
N PHE A 413 -11.34 -12.67 15.19
CA PHE A 413 -12.16 -12.27 14.06
C PHE A 413 -12.80 -10.89 14.28
N PRO A 414 -12.49 -9.90 13.41
CA PRO A 414 -11.44 -9.93 12.39
C PRO A 414 -10.05 -10.16 13.03
N TYR A 415 -9.15 -10.84 12.32
CA TYR A 415 -7.77 -11.02 12.81
C TYR A 415 -7.01 -9.70 12.71
N HIS A 416 -5.98 -9.52 13.54
CA HIS A 416 -5.06 -8.38 13.43
C HIS A 416 -3.74 -8.79 12.80
N ILE A 417 -3.09 -7.81 12.18
CA ILE A 417 -1.75 -7.88 11.60
C ILE A 417 -0.83 -7.07 12.50
N TYR A 418 0.33 -7.63 12.83
CA TYR A 418 1.27 -7.05 13.78
C TYR A 418 2.64 -6.84 13.16
N GLY A 419 3.35 -5.80 13.60
CA GLY A 419 4.76 -5.60 13.30
C GLY A 419 5.34 -4.37 13.97
N ALA A 420 6.66 -4.39 14.20
CA ALA A 420 7.42 -3.25 14.68
C ALA A 420 7.70 -2.29 13.53
N GLN A 421 7.30 -1.02 13.69
CA GLN A 421 7.58 0.02 12.71
C GLN A 421 8.84 0.76 13.14
N GLN A 422 9.82 0.83 12.24
CA GLN A 422 11.03 1.60 12.45
C GLN A 422 10.73 3.06 12.83
N ASP A 423 11.50 3.59 13.79
CA ASP A 423 11.45 4.95 14.31
C ASP A 423 10.05 5.35 14.85
N ASN A 424 9.23 4.36 15.23
CA ASN A 424 7.87 4.57 15.76
C ASN A 424 7.44 3.44 16.71
N SER A 425 6.17 3.37 17.10
CA SER A 425 5.68 2.24 17.90
C SER A 425 5.54 0.95 17.08
N ASN A 426 5.50 -0.19 17.76
CA ASN A 426 4.90 -1.38 17.18
C ASN A 426 3.38 -1.19 16.95
N VAL A 427 2.81 -2.02 16.08
CA VAL A 427 1.43 -1.86 15.59
C VAL A 427 0.72 -3.20 15.65
N GLY A 428 -0.53 -3.20 16.12
CA GLY A 428 -1.55 -4.19 15.78
C GLY A 428 -2.68 -3.50 15.00
N ILE A 429 -3.02 -3.98 13.80
CA ILE A 429 -4.05 -3.40 12.92
C ILE A 429 -5.08 -4.45 12.47
N ALA A 430 -6.36 -4.12 12.51
CA ALA A 430 -7.42 -5.02 12.07
C ALA A 430 -7.31 -5.29 10.55
N SER A 431 -7.51 -6.54 10.15
CA SER A 431 -7.51 -6.97 8.74
C SER A 431 -8.71 -6.46 7.95
N ARG A 432 -9.82 -6.12 8.62
CA ARG A 432 -11.08 -5.62 8.03
C ARG A 432 -11.96 -4.93 9.08
N THR A 433 -12.96 -4.19 8.62
CA THR A 433 -13.99 -3.53 9.46
C THR A 433 -15.41 -3.70 8.91
N ASP A 434 -16.43 -3.45 9.73
CA ASP A 434 -17.84 -3.48 9.29
C ASP A 434 -18.29 -2.19 8.56
N TRP A 435 -17.47 -1.12 8.56
CA TRP A 435 -17.80 0.17 7.95
C TRP A 435 -17.03 0.46 6.65
N GLY A 436 -16.31 -0.52 6.10
CA GLY A 436 -15.84 -0.48 4.71
C GLY A 436 -14.40 0.00 4.51
N ALA A 437 -13.77 0.55 5.55
CA ALA A 437 -12.40 1.04 5.52
C ALA A 437 -11.68 0.85 6.85
N ILE A 438 -10.35 0.82 6.82
CA ILE A 438 -9.47 0.57 7.97
C ILE A 438 -8.80 1.89 8.36
N GLY A 439 -9.33 2.55 9.39
CA GLY A 439 -8.90 3.89 9.82
C GLY A 439 -8.01 3.88 11.07
N ARG A 440 -7.71 5.08 11.60
CA ARG A 440 -6.88 5.26 12.82
C ARG A 440 -7.41 4.50 14.04
N GLN A 441 -8.72 4.36 14.15
CA GLN A 441 -9.40 3.65 15.23
C GLN A 441 -9.24 2.12 15.16
N ASN A 442 -8.72 1.60 14.04
CA ASN A 442 -8.59 0.17 13.78
C ASN A 442 -7.18 -0.38 14.04
N TRP A 443 -6.29 0.45 14.58
CA TRP A 443 -4.96 0.00 14.99
C TRP A 443 -4.53 0.64 16.30
N PHE A 444 -3.64 -0.06 16.99
CA PHE A 444 -3.17 0.27 18.33
C PHE A 444 -1.67 -0.06 18.48
N GLU A 445 -1.06 0.49 19.53
CA GLU A 445 0.31 0.14 19.92
C GLU A 445 0.30 -1.22 20.63
N ALA A 446 1.05 -2.18 20.11
CA ALA A 446 1.09 -3.56 20.57
C ALA A 446 2.11 -3.77 21.72
N GLY A 447 2.38 -2.73 22.51
CA GLY A 447 3.08 -2.79 23.80
C GLY A 447 4.62 -2.84 23.80
N GLY A 448 5.26 -2.77 22.64
CA GLY A 448 6.72 -2.75 22.45
C GLY A 448 7.19 -1.50 21.68
N GLY A 449 8.43 -1.49 21.20
CA GLY A 449 9.02 -0.31 20.56
C GLY A 449 9.16 -0.41 19.04
N GLU A 450 10.27 0.08 18.51
CA GLU A 450 10.42 0.40 17.08
C GLU A 450 11.08 -0.71 16.26
N SER A 451 11.73 -1.65 16.93
CA SER A 451 12.44 -2.76 16.29
C SER A 451 11.85 -4.12 16.66
N GLY A 452 12.36 -5.18 16.03
CA GLY A 452 12.08 -6.54 16.49
C GLY A 452 10.79 -7.18 15.98
N PHE A 453 10.33 -8.18 16.73
CA PHE A 453 9.19 -9.04 16.46
C PHE A 453 8.01 -8.69 17.37
N VAL A 454 6.80 -8.89 16.86
CA VAL A 454 5.55 -8.73 17.62
C VAL A 454 4.76 -10.01 17.44
N VAL A 455 4.59 -10.78 18.51
CA VAL A 455 4.03 -12.14 18.48
C VAL A 455 2.81 -12.21 19.40
N PRO A 456 1.57 -12.20 18.85
CA PRO A 456 0.38 -12.38 19.66
C PRO A 456 0.26 -13.83 20.17
N ASP A 457 -0.30 -14.02 21.37
CA ASP A 457 -0.66 -15.36 21.85
C ASP A 457 -1.81 -15.90 20.99
N PRO A 458 -1.67 -17.10 20.38
CA PRO A 458 -2.67 -17.64 19.47
C PRO A 458 -4.00 -18.01 20.15
N ARG A 459 -4.05 -18.04 21.49
CA ARG A 459 -5.23 -18.36 22.31
C ARG A 459 -6.00 -17.12 22.75
N ASP A 460 -5.29 -16.01 22.95
CA ASP A 460 -5.85 -14.72 23.37
C ASP A 460 -5.05 -13.56 22.76
N TRP A 461 -5.62 -12.93 21.73
CA TRP A 461 -4.97 -11.85 20.99
C TRP A 461 -4.67 -10.61 21.85
N HIS A 462 -5.27 -10.49 23.05
CA HIS A 462 -4.93 -9.40 23.96
C HIS A 462 -3.58 -9.59 24.65
N VAL A 463 -3.02 -10.81 24.65
CA VAL A 463 -1.68 -11.08 25.18
C VAL A 463 -0.70 -11.06 24.02
N ILE A 464 0.24 -10.12 24.06
CA ILE A 464 1.20 -9.89 22.98
C ILE A 464 2.61 -9.89 23.55
N TYR A 465 3.52 -10.60 22.92
CA TYR A 465 4.94 -10.57 23.24
C TYR A 465 5.66 -9.74 22.18
N SER A 466 6.49 -8.79 22.59
CA SER A 466 7.29 -8.00 21.66
C SER A 466 8.70 -7.85 22.19
N ASP A 467 9.63 -7.53 21.31
CA ASP A 467 10.91 -6.94 21.69
C ASP A 467 11.10 -5.55 21.06
N ASP A 468 12.17 -4.90 21.52
CA ASP A 468 12.62 -3.58 21.12
C ASP A 468 14.16 -3.54 21.19
N GLU A 469 14.75 -2.40 20.83
CA GLU A 469 16.19 -2.21 20.64
C GLU A 469 17.06 -2.90 21.72
N GLY A 470 17.87 -3.86 21.29
CA GLY A 470 18.95 -4.46 22.06
C GLY A 470 18.50 -5.38 23.20
N THR A 471 17.79 -4.90 24.22
CA THR A 471 17.65 -5.63 25.49
C THR A 471 16.26 -5.67 26.11
N ALA A 472 15.22 -5.21 25.42
CA ALA A 472 13.88 -5.12 25.99
C ALA A 472 12.93 -6.14 25.36
N TRP A 473 12.51 -7.14 26.13
CA TRP A 473 11.38 -8.01 25.81
C TRP A 473 10.23 -7.69 26.74
N VAL A 474 9.04 -7.65 26.18
CA VAL A 474 7.84 -7.27 26.91
C VAL A 474 6.69 -8.22 26.63
N ARG A 475 5.91 -8.47 27.68
CA ARG A 475 4.57 -9.06 27.59
C ARG A 475 3.56 -7.95 27.83
N TYR A 476 2.73 -7.69 26.83
CA TYR A 476 1.67 -6.69 26.85
C TYR A 476 0.30 -7.35 26.99
N ASP A 477 -0.52 -6.82 27.90
CA ASP A 477 -1.93 -7.17 28.06
C ASP A 477 -2.80 -6.01 27.58
N LYS A 478 -3.34 -6.12 26.36
CA LYS A 478 -4.14 -5.07 25.71
C LYS A 478 -5.45 -4.77 26.42
N ASN A 479 -6.01 -5.72 27.17
CA ASN A 479 -7.24 -5.49 27.95
C ASN A 479 -6.99 -4.60 29.16
N LYS A 480 -5.80 -4.73 29.77
CA LYS A 480 -5.39 -3.93 30.92
C LYS A 480 -4.57 -2.70 30.56
N GLU A 481 -4.09 -2.64 29.33
CA GLU A 481 -3.09 -1.67 28.87
C GLU A 481 -1.83 -1.69 29.75
N GLU A 482 -1.41 -2.90 30.15
CA GLU A 482 -0.28 -3.15 31.06
C GLU A 482 0.87 -3.82 30.32
N VAL A 483 2.09 -3.33 30.55
CA VAL A 483 3.34 -3.86 30.00
C VAL A 483 4.17 -4.47 31.12
N GLN A 484 4.70 -5.66 30.91
CA GLN A 484 5.64 -6.33 31.81
C GLN A 484 6.95 -6.63 31.08
N ASP A 485 8.08 -6.19 31.65
CA ASP A 485 9.41 -6.63 31.20
C ASP A 485 9.60 -8.13 31.48
N ILE A 486 10.07 -8.84 30.44
CA ILE A 486 10.38 -10.26 30.45
C ILE A 486 11.75 -10.51 29.80
N SER A 487 12.65 -9.54 29.88
CA SER A 487 13.95 -9.57 29.22
C SER A 487 14.86 -10.65 29.81
N PRO A 488 15.56 -11.45 28.98
CA PRO A 488 16.58 -12.39 29.49
C PRO A 488 17.68 -11.67 30.27
N VAL A 489 18.07 -10.47 29.81
CA VAL A 489 19.10 -9.62 30.43
C VAL A 489 18.65 -8.15 30.35
N PRO A 490 17.97 -7.60 31.38
CA PRO A 490 17.44 -6.24 31.36
C PRO A 490 18.55 -5.20 31.65
N LEU A 491 19.46 -4.98 30.68
CA LEU A 491 20.60 -4.08 30.82
C LEU A 491 20.89 -3.31 29.52
N ASP A 492 20.78 -1.99 29.56
CA ASP A 492 21.20 -1.12 28.46
C ASP A 492 22.73 -1.16 28.29
N ASN A 493 23.17 -1.50 27.06
CA ASN A 493 24.57 -1.60 26.67
C ASN A 493 24.97 -0.54 25.62
N ALA A 494 24.16 0.50 25.41
CA ALA A 494 24.49 1.56 24.45
C ALA A 494 25.89 2.13 24.69
N GLY A 495 26.67 2.28 23.61
CA GLY A 495 28.06 2.74 23.69
C GLY A 495 29.11 1.66 24.00
N HIS A 496 28.73 0.43 24.32
CA HIS A 496 29.66 -0.68 24.52
C HIS A 496 29.78 -1.54 23.24
N GLY A 497 31.00 -1.85 22.80
CA GLY A 497 31.18 -2.83 21.72
C GLY A 497 30.75 -4.24 22.15
N ALA A 498 30.25 -5.05 21.21
CA ALA A 498 29.77 -6.41 21.47
C ALA A 498 30.79 -7.32 22.18
N ALA A 499 32.10 -7.07 22.00
CA ALA A 499 33.15 -7.82 22.66
C ALA A 499 33.17 -7.65 24.20
N ASN A 500 32.51 -6.63 24.73
CA ASN A 500 32.55 -6.24 26.14
C ASN A 500 31.25 -6.53 26.90
N VAL A 501 30.26 -7.14 26.25
CA VAL A 501 28.98 -7.49 26.88
C VAL A 501 28.87 -9.01 27.13
N PRO A 502 28.12 -9.45 28.16
CA PRO A 502 27.97 -10.87 28.46
C PRO A 502 27.22 -11.64 27.37
N HIS A 503 26.16 -11.03 26.84
CA HIS A 503 25.33 -11.55 25.77
C HIS A 503 25.14 -10.46 24.71
N ARG A 504 25.20 -10.85 23.44
CA ARG A 504 25.07 -9.93 22.31
C ARG A 504 23.72 -10.14 21.63
N PHE A 505 22.83 -9.20 21.89
CA PHE A 505 21.53 -9.12 21.24
C PHE A 505 21.58 -8.09 20.12
N GLN A 506 20.94 -8.41 19.01
CA GLN A 506 20.93 -7.56 17.83
C GLN A 506 19.77 -6.55 17.96
N TRP A 507 19.84 -5.45 17.21
CA TRP A 507 18.72 -4.50 17.05
C TRP A 507 17.38 -5.18 16.73
N VAL A 508 17.40 -6.22 15.89
CA VAL A 508 16.30 -7.11 15.58
C VAL A 508 16.69 -8.51 16.06
N SER A 509 16.43 -8.79 17.34
CA SER A 509 16.62 -10.14 17.88
C SER A 509 15.39 -11.01 17.61
N PRO A 510 15.54 -12.32 17.38
CA PRO A 510 14.39 -13.19 17.13
C PRO A 510 13.58 -13.42 18.40
N LEU A 511 12.25 -13.44 18.25
CA LEU A 511 11.30 -13.81 19.30
C LEU A 511 10.19 -14.68 18.69
N MET A 512 9.90 -15.82 19.32
CA MET A 512 8.81 -16.69 18.88
C MET A 512 8.16 -17.44 20.04
N LEU A 513 6.89 -17.79 19.86
CA LEU A 513 6.18 -18.77 20.68
C LEU A 513 6.30 -20.15 20.04
N SER A 514 6.38 -21.20 20.86
CA SER A 514 6.33 -22.57 20.34
C SER A 514 4.98 -22.85 19.67
N PRO A 515 4.93 -23.38 18.42
CA PRO A 515 3.70 -23.82 17.79
C PRO A 515 3.05 -25.02 18.51
N HIS A 516 3.78 -25.71 19.40
CA HIS A 516 3.28 -26.87 20.17
C HIS A 516 2.77 -26.48 21.55
N ASN A 517 3.30 -25.41 22.15
CA ASN A 517 2.90 -24.93 23.46
C ASN A 517 3.12 -23.40 23.60
N PRO A 518 2.06 -22.58 23.50
CA PRO A 518 2.19 -21.12 23.58
C PRO A 518 2.67 -20.56 24.94
N ASP A 519 2.84 -21.39 25.97
CA ASP A 519 3.50 -20.98 27.23
C ASP A 519 5.04 -20.99 27.12
N VAL A 520 5.57 -21.58 26.04
CA VAL A 520 6.99 -21.66 25.75
C VAL A 520 7.40 -20.55 24.79
N ILE A 521 8.37 -19.73 25.21
CA ILE A 521 8.91 -18.60 24.46
C ILE A 521 10.38 -18.86 24.18
N TYR A 522 10.82 -18.50 22.97
CA TYR A 522 12.22 -18.53 22.60
C TYR A 522 12.68 -17.14 22.13
N THR A 523 13.89 -16.76 22.50
CA THR A 523 14.62 -15.64 21.92
C THR A 523 16.12 -15.98 21.81
N ALA A 524 16.92 -15.14 21.16
CA ALA A 524 18.34 -15.38 21.02
C ALA A 524 19.21 -14.11 20.97
N GLY A 525 20.41 -14.25 21.54
CA GLY A 525 21.57 -13.40 21.31
C GLY A 525 22.59 -14.18 20.49
N GLU A 526 23.80 -14.43 21.01
CA GLU A 526 24.70 -15.45 20.44
C GLU A 526 24.31 -16.90 20.76
N CYS A 527 23.46 -17.06 21.77
CA CYS A 527 22.89 -18.31 22.21
C CYS A 527 21.36 -18.21 22.28
N VAL A 528 20.70 -19.36 22.36
CA VAL A 528 19.25 -19.48 22.41
C VAL A 528 18.79 -19.53 23.87
N PHE A 529 17.81 -18.70 24.20
CA PHE A 529 17.13 -18.66 25.48
C PHE A 529 15.72 -19.22 25.34
N LYS A 530 15.30 -20.02 26.33
CA LYS A 530 13.97 -20.61 26.43
C LYS A 530 13.31 -20.24 27.75
N SER A 531 12.07 -19.78 27.69
CA SER A 531 11.18 -19.66 28.84
C SER A 531 10.04 -20.67 28.70
N THR A 532 9.56 -21.21 29.82
CA THR A 532 8.36 -22.07 29.88
C THR A 532 7.31 -21.50 30.82
N ASP A 533 7.44 -20.23 31.19
CA ASP A 533 6.64 -19.52 32.17
C ASP A 533 6.37 -18.08 31.69
N HIS A 534 6.04 -17.91 30.41
CA HIS A 534 5.68 -16.62 29.83
C HIS A 534 6.74 -15.52 29.94
N GLY A 535 8.02 -15.88 29.97
CA GLY A 535 9.15 -14.96 30.08
C GLY A 535 9.50 -14.54 31.51
N HIS A 536 8.88 -15.14 32.53
CA HIS A 536 9.23 -14.87 33.94
C HIS A 536 10.62 -15.41 34.31
N SER A 537 11.07 -16.49 33.67
CA SER A 537 12.43 -17.01 33.79
C SER A 537 12.95 -17.56 32.46
N TRP A 538 14.26 -17.50 32.28
CA TRP A 538 14.93 -17.92 31.05
C TRP A 538 16.03 -18.96 31.34
N THR A 539 16.09 -19.98 30.51
CA THR A 539 17.16 -20.99 30.49
C THR A 539 17.92 -20.86 29.18
N GLN A 540 19.24 -20.73 29.25
CA GLN A 540 20.11 -20.83 28.08
C GLN A 540 20.19 -22.30 27.64
N ILE A 541 19.73 -22.59 26.42
CA ILE A 541 19.65 -23.94 25.85
C ILE A 541 20.64 -24.16 24.71
N SER A 542 21.66 -23.32 24.56
CA SER A 542 22.75 -23.53 23.61
C SER A 542 24.05 -22.88 24.11
N GLY A 543 25.18 -23.28 23.53
CA GLY A 543 26.39 -22.45 23.58
C GLY A 543 26.29 -21.26 22.63
N ASP A 544 27.41 -20.57 22.42
CA ASP A 544 27.56 -19.61 21.32
C ASP A 544 27.47 -20.38 19.99
N LEU A 545 26.42 -20.10 19.21
CA LEU A 545 26.10 -20.83 17.98
C LEU A 545 26.79 -20.26 16.74
N THR A 546 27.60 -19.22 16.91
CA THR A 546 28.11 -18.42 15.81
C THR A 546 29.63 -18.58 15.66
N ARG A 547 30.26 -17.88 14.71
CA ARG A 547 31.72 -17.85 14.51
C ARG A 547 32.45 -17.16 15.67
N ASN A 548 31.80 -16.24 16.38
CA ASN A 548 32.34 -15.50 17.52
C ASN A 548 33.71 -14.83 17.21
N ASP A 549 33.80 -14.17 16.06
CA ASP A 549 35.02 -13.49 15.63
C ASP A 549 35.15 -12.13 16.33
N LYS A 550 35.99 -12.09 17.37
CA LYS A 550 36.21 -10.87 18.17
C LYS A 550 36.67 -9.66 17.34
N SER A 551 37.23 -9.84 16.15
CA SER A 551 37.58 -8.71 15.27
C SER A 551 36.36 -7.97 14.72
N LYS A 552 35.19 -8.61 14.71
CA LYS A 552 33.89 -8.07 14.25
C LYS A 552 32.96 -7.65 15.39
N GLN A 553 33.46 -7.63 16.62
CA GLN A 553 32.69 -7.26 17.80
C GLN A 553 33.17 -5.95 18.44
N GLN A 554 33.92 -5.16 17.68
CA GLN A 554 34.54 -3.93 18.15
C GLN A 554 33.55 -2.75 18.14
N PRO A 555 33.80 -1.70 18.94
CA PRO A 555 33.03 -0.45 18.87
C PRO A 555 32.93 0.12 17.44
N SER A 556 31.72 0.52 17.05
CA SER A 556 31.40 1.07 15.72
C SER A 556 31.34 2.62 15.72
N GLY A 557 31.61 3.24 14.58
CA GLY A 557 31.47 4.69 14.30
C GLY A 557 32.71 5.37 13.72
N GLY A 558 33.88 4.72 13.80
CA GLY A 558 35.12 5.20 13.19
C GLY A 558 35.87 6.25 14.02
N PRO A 559 36.72 7.09 13.39
CA PRO A 559 37.71 7.89 14.12
C PRO A 559 37.17 9.16 14.80
N LEU A 560 35.92 9.59 14.50
CA LEU A 560 35.36 10.85 14.97
C LEU A 560 34.26 10.69 16.00
N THR A 561 33.22 9.92 15.69
CA THR A 561 32.08 9.69 16.59
C THR A 561 31.68 8.23 16.56
N ASN A 562 31.63 7.60 17.74
CA ASN A 562 31.04 6.27 17.88
C ASN A 562 29.52 6.34 17.69
N ASP A 563 28.95 5.27 17.14
CA ASP A 563 27.51 5.04 17.08
C ASP A 563 27.28 3.55 17.36
N ILE A 564 26.76 3.25 18.56
CA ILE A 564 26.70 1.87 19.06
C ILE A 564 25.34 1.70 19.72
N THR A 565 24.39 1.30 18.89
CA THR A 565 22.99 1.05 19.27
C THR A 565 22.61 -0.42 19.11
N THR A 566 23.58 -1.33 18.98
CA THR A 566 23.43 -2.77 18.65
C THR A 566 23.13 -3.12 17.18
N VAL A 567 22.91 -2.13 16.30
CA VAL A 567 22.72 -2.39 14.86
C VAL A 567 23.94 -3.08 14.22
N GLU A 568 25.15 -2.76 14.67
CA GLU A 568 26.40 -3.40 14.26
C GLU A 568 26.89 -4.46 15.25
N TYR A 569 26.07 -4.86 16.24
CA TYR A 569 26.37 -6.10 16.94
C TYR A 569 26.27 -7.22 15.93
N TYR A 570 27.33 -8.02 15.90
CA TYR A 570 27.50 -9.08 14.93
C TYR A 570 27.90 -10.36 15.61
N ASP A 571 27.93 -11.45 14.85
CA ASP A 571 28.04 -12.80 15.34
C ASP A 571 26.78 -13.17 16.16
N THR A 572 25.58 -12.71 15.88
CA THR A 572 24.37 -13.08 16.65
C THR A 572 23.56 -14.17 15.94
N VAL A 573 22.74 -14.91 16.70
CA VAL A 573 21.62 -15.67 16.13
C VAL A 573 20.57 -14.65 15.68
N PHE A 574 20.37 -14.55 14.38
CA PHE A 574 19.54 -13.54 13.73
C PHE A 574 18.16 -14.09 13.35
N ALA A 575 18.08 -15.38 13.03
CA ALA A 575 16.82 -16.08 12.72
C ALA A 575 16.65 -17.32 13.60
N LEU A 576 15.44 -17.54 14.11
CA LEU A 576 15.11 -18.69 14.95
C LEU A 576 13.72 -19.22 14.57
N ALA A 577 13.58 -20.55 14.45
CA ALA A 577 12.30 -21.18 14.16
C ALA A 577 12.19 -22.59 14.76
N GLU A 578 11.04 -22.93 15.34
CA GLU A 578 10.71 -24.30 15.73
C GLU A 578 9.88 -25.00 14.65
N SER A 579 10.15 -26.28 14.38
CA SER A 579 9.36 -27.06 13.44
C SER A 579 7.90 -27.16 13.89
N PRO A 580 6.90 -26.77 13.07
CA PRO A 580 5.48 -26.88 13.42
C PRO A 580 4.98 -28.32 13.49
N VAL A 581 5.72 -29.30 12.96
CA VAL A 581 5.31 -30.72 12.94
C VAL A 581 6.17 -31.62 13.82
N LYS A 582 7.25 -31.10 14.42
CA LYS A 582 8.15 -31.88 15.27
C LYS A 582 8.69 -31.04 16.44
N GLN A 583 8.00 -31.13 17.57
CA GLN A 583 8.37 -30.44 18.80
C GLN A 583 9.84 -30.71 19.20
N GLY A 584 10.53 -29.67 19.69
CA GLY A 584 11.93 -29.75 20.11
C GLY A 584 12.93 -29.79 18.95
N THR A 585 12.47 -29.70 17.70
CA THR A 585 13.32 -29.45 16.53
C THR A 585 13.39 -27.96 16.26
N ILE A 586 14.52 -27.34 16.57
CA ILE A 586 14.73 -25.88 16.50
C ILE A 586 15.89 -25.60 15.55
N TRP A 587 15.70 -24.63 14.67
CA TRP A 587 16.68 -24.14 13.72
C TRP A 587 17.11 -22.74 14.10
N ALA A 588 18.41 -22.49 14.04
CA ALA A 588 19.01 -21.17 14.29
C ALA A 588 19.89 -20.77 13.10
N GLY A 589 19.75 -19.52 12.65
CA GLY A 589 20.55 -18.91 11.60
C GLY A 589 21.26 -17.68 12.16
N THR A 590 22.53 -17.50 11.83
CA THR A 590 23.35 -16.41 12.35
C THR A 590 23.62 -15.34 11.31
N ASP A 591 23.88 -14.11 11.76
CA ASP A 591 24.27 -13.00 10.88
C ASP A 591 25.67 -13.17 10.26
N ASP A 592 26.48 -14.07 10.83
CA ASP A 592 27.80 -14.50 10.37
C ASP A 592 27.81 -15.77 9.48
N GLY A 593 26.62 -16.27 9.15
CA GLY A 593 26.39 -17.22 8.06
C GLY A 593 26.52 -18.67 8.46
N LEU A 594 26.11 -19.02 9.67
CA LEU A 594 25.96 -20.40 10.11
C LEU A 594 24.48 -20.77 10.24
N VAL A 595 24.17 -22.03 9.91
CA VAL A 595 22.87 -22.66 10.16
C VAL A 595 23.07 -23.83 11.11
N GLN A 596 22.30 -23.85 12.19
CA GLN A 596 22.39 -24.82 13.27
C GLN A 596 21.02 -25.48 13.49
N VAL A 597 21.01 -26.74 13.89
CA VAL A 597 19.78 -27.47 14.23
C VAL A 597 19.97 -28.30 15.49
N THR A 598 18.94 -28.31 16.34
CA THR A 598 18.75 -29.28 17.42
C THR A 598 17.50 -30.11 17.13
N THR A 599 17.48 -31.36 17.58
CA THR A 599 16.28 -32.23 17.54
C THR A 599 15.88 -32.78 18.90
N ASP A 600 16.53 -32.32 19.97
CA ASP A 600 16.33 -32.77 21.35
C ASP A 600 16.12 -31.58 22.31
N ASP A 601 15.42 -30.55 21.81
CA ASP A 601 14.99 -29.37 22.58
C ASP A 601 16.16 -28.54 23.16
N GLY A 602 17.25 -28.45 22.39
CA GLY A 602 18.42 -27.63 22.68
C GLY A 602 19.54 -28.34 23.42
N GLN A 603 19.38 -29.63 23.75
CA GLN A 603 20.44 -30.36 24.44
C GLN A 603 21.69 -30.53 23.57
N ASN A 604 21.52 -30.79 22.26
CA ASN A 604 22.61 -30.94 21.31
C ASN A 604 22.33 -30.16 20.01
N TRP A 605 23.29 -29.32 19.61
CA TRP A 605 23.23 -28.53 18.39
C TRP A 605 24.23 -29.02 17.35
N SER A 606 23.81 -29.09 16.10
CA SER A 606 24.62 -29.47 14.95
C SER A 606 24.72 -28.34 13.94
N ASN A 607 25.94 -27.98 13.54
CA ASN A 607 26.17 -27.04 12.45
C ASN A 607 25.96 -27.76 11.12
N VAL A 608 24.98 -27.27 10.35
CA VAL A 608 24.50 -27.86 9.10
C VAL A 608 24.52 -26.84 7.97
N THR A 609 25.43 -25.88 8.02
CA THR A 609 25.49 -24.73 7.11
C THR A 609 25.63 -25.16 5.63
N PRO A 610 24.81 -24.63 4.71
CA PRO A 610 24.98 -24.86 3.27
C PRO A 610 26.29 -24.28 2.76
N LYS A 611 26.78 -24.77 1.61
CA LYS A 611 27.94 -24.16 0.95
C LYS A 611 27.54 -22.82 0.34
N MET A 612 27.88 -21.73 1.02
CA MET A 612 27.63 -20.35 0.61
C MET A 612 28.84 -19.45 0.95
N PRO A 613 28.91 -18.22 0.42
CA PRO A 613 30.00 -17.31 0.78
C PRO A 613 29.99 -16.99 2.29
N GLU A 614 31.16 -16.81 2.87
CA GLU A 614 31.26 -16.49 4.31
C GLU A 614 30.67 -15.12 4.63
N TRP A 615 30.29 -14.93 5.90
CA TRP A 615 29.72 -13.69 6.43
C TRP A 615 28.36 -13.31 5.84
N SER A 616 27.65 -14.28 5.27
CA SER A 616 26.27 -14.07 4.81
C SER A 616 25.34 -13.98 6.02
N THR A 617 24.34 -13.11 5.98
CA THR A 617 23.32 -13.06 7.03
C THR A 617 22.21 -14.05 6.72
N ILE A 618 21.91 -14.96 7.65
CA ILE A 618 20.69 -15.76 7.56
C ILE A 618 19.53 -14.89 8.01
N ASP A 619 18.81 -14.30 7.04
CA ASP A 619 17.76 -13.31 7.31
C ASP A 619 16.49 -13.98 7.85
N LEU A 620 16.18 -15.19 7.37
CA LEU A 620 14.98 -15.94 7.78
C LEU A 620 15.13 -17.45 7.57
N ILE A 621 14.49 -18.22 8.47
CA ILE A 621 14.38 -19.68 8.39
C ILE A 621 12.91 -20.11 8.43
N GLU A 622 12.53 -21.02 7.53
CA GLU A 622 11.18 -21.56 7.40
C GLU A 622 11.21 -23.10 7.46
N PRO A 623 10.96 -23.70 8.63
CA PRO A 623 10.74 -25.13 8.76
C PRO A 623 9.44 -25.53 8.04
N SER A 624 9.46 -26.63 7.27
CA SER A 624 8.29 -27.05 6.49
C SER A 624 7.09 -27.39 7.39
N PRO A 625 5.87 -26.90 7.08
CA PRO A 625 4.65 -27.34 7.75
C PRO A 625 4.22 -28.79 7.42
N TYR A 626 4.95 -29.48 6.54
CA TYR A 626 4.63 -30.86 6.12
C TYR A 626 5.67 -31.90 6.52
N ASP A 627 6.90 -31.50 6.79
CA ASP A 627 8.01 -32.43 7.05
C ASP A 627 9.01 -31.85 8.04
N GLY A 628 9.16 -32.51 9.19
CA GLY A 628 10.03 -32.06 10.28
C GLY A 628 11.54 -32.13 9.98
N ASN A 629 11.93 -32.66 8.81
CA ASN A 629 13.33 -32.68 8.36
C ASN A 629 13.64 -31.63 7.29
N SER A 630 12.62 -30.95 6.76
CA SER A 630 12.74 -29.99 5.67
C SER A 630 12.74 -28.54 6.18
N VAL A 631 13.64 -27.73 5.62
CA VAL A 631 13.72 -26.28 5.93
C VAL A 631 14.17 -25.49 4.70
N TYR A 632 13.67 -24.26 4.60
CA TYR A 632 14.10 -23.25 3.64
C TYR A 632 14.79 -22.11 4.36
N VAL A 633 15.82 -21.55 3.76
CA VAL A 633 16.64 -20.50 4.36
C VAL A 633 16.82 -19.37 3.36
N ALA A 634 16.38 -18.16 3.72
CA ALA A 634 16.68 -16.92 3.01
C ALA A 634 17.99 -16.34 3.52
N VAL A 635 18.84 -15.88 2.61
CA VAL A 635 20.18 -15.38 2.92
C VAL A 635 20.40 -14.03 2.25
N ASP A 636 20.82 -13.06 3.06
CA ASP A 636 21.11 -11.70 2.65
C ASP A 636 22.62 -11.41 2.69
N ARG A 637 23.09 -10.70 1.66
CA ARG A 637 24.49 -10.29 1.50
C ARG A 637 24.64 -8.85 0.99
N HIS A 638 23.56 -8.07 0.87
CA HIS A 638 23.65 -6.71 0.31
C HIS A 638 24.58 -5.81 1.13
N LYS A 639 24.68 -6.05 2.45
CA LYS A 639 25.59 -5.35 3.37
C LYS A 639 27.08 -5.66 3.14
N LEU A 640 27.38 -6.56 2.20
CA LEU A 640 28.72 -6.89 1.70
C LEU A 640 28.87 -6.55 0.21
N ASP A 641 28.00 -5.69 -0.32
CA ASP A 641 27.98 -5.26 -1.73
C ASP A 641 27.69 -6.40 -2.73
N ASP A 642 26.90 -7.39 -2.29
CA ASP A 642 26.47 -8.55 -3.08
C ASP A 642 24.93 -8.63 -3.11
N PHE A 643 24.35 -8.21 -4.23
CA PHE A 643 22.89 -8.05 -4.40
C PHE A 643 22.23 -9.28 -5.04
N LYS A 644 22.89 -10.43 -5.06
CA LYS A 644 22.34 -11.66 -5.64
C LYS A 644 21.29 -12.27 -4.70
N PRO A 645 20.26 -12.94 -5.25
CA PRO A 645 19.33 -13.71 -4.44
C PRO A 645 19.98 -15.01 -3.95
N TYR A 646 19.72 -15.36 -2.68
CA TYR A 646 20.15 -16.61 -2.08
C TYR A 646 19.00 -17.26 -1.29
N ILE A 647 18.59 -18.44 -1.72
CA ILE A 647 17.65 -19.31 -1.01
C ILE A 647 18.21 -20.73 -1.06
N PHE A 648 18.27 -21.38 0.10
CA PHE A 648 18.72 -22.76 0.24
C PHE A 648 17.62 -23.63 0.83
N LYS A 649 17.52 -24.87 0.35
CA LYS A 649 16.61 -25.90 0.84
C LYS A 649 17.36 -27.15 1.25
N THR A 650 16.94 -27.77 2.35
CA THR A 650 17.28 -29.16 2.72
C THR A 650 16.00 -29.96 3.03
N ALA A 651 16.09 -31.28 2.93
CA ALA A 651 15.03 -32.22 3.30
C ALA A 651 15.52 -33.35 4.23
N ASP A 652 16.74 -33.23 4.76
CA ASP A 652 17.41 -34.30 5.51
C ASP A 652 18.16 -33.78 6.75
N LEU A 653 17.60 -32.75 7.39
CA LEU A 653 18.19 -32.04 8.53
C LEU A 653 19.56 -31.43 8.19
N GLY A 654 19.69 -30.87 6.98
CA GLY A 654 20.86 -30.10 6.55
C GLY A 654 22.08 -30.92 6.17
N LYS A 655 21.94 -32.23 5.95
CA LYS A 655 23.03 -33.08 5.43
C LYS A 655 23.29 -32.77 3.96
N THR A 656 22.25 -32.45 3.20
CA THR A 656 22.34 -32.00 1.81
C THR A 656 21.53 -30.74 1.58
N TRP A 657 22.03 -29.86 0.71
CA TRP A 657 21.43 -28.56 0.41
C TRP A 657 21.34 -28.32 -1.09
N SER A 658 20.26 -27.66 -1.52
CA SER A 658 20.05 -27.18 -2.88
C SER A 658 19.81 -25.68 -2.89
N SER A 659 20.43 -24.96 -3.82
CA SER A 659 20.07 -23.56 -4.09
C SER A 659 18.84 -23.52 -4.99
N ILE A 660 17.86 -22.70 -4.63
CA ILE A 660 16.54 -22.65 -5.26
C ILE A 660 16.15 -21.21 -5.63
N VAL A 661 16.98 -20.52 -6.42
CA VAL A 661 16.81 -19.08 -6.74
C VAL A 661 16.50 -18.80 -8.21
N ARG A 662 16.35 -19.85 -9.02
CA ARG A 662 16.16 -19.71 -10.47
C ARG A 662 14.86 -18.94 -10.75
N GLY A 663 14.97 -17.79 -11.41
CA GLY A 663 13.84 -16.92 -11.77
C GLY A 663 13.77 -15.63 -10.94
N ILE A 664 14.50 -15.54 -9.82
CA ILE A 664 14.71 -14.29 -9.10
C ILE A 664 15.91 -13.56 -9.73
N PRO A 665 15.77 -12.29 -10.17
CA PRO A 665 16.85 -11.54 -10.81
C PRO A 665 17.87 -11.02 -9.81
N ASP A 666 19.10 -10.76 -10.28
CA ASP A 666 20.09 -9.98 -9.52
C ASP A 666 19.51 -8.60 -9.15
N GLY A 667 19.83 -8.11 -7.95
CA GLY A 667 19.23 -6.91 -7.36
C GLY A 667 18.05 -7.21 -6.43
N ALA A 668 17.29 -8.28 -6.70
CA ALA A 668 16.20 -8.73 -5.84
C ALA A 668 16.70 -9.72 -4.78
N TYR A 669 17.62 -9.28 -3.90
CA TYR A 669 18.04 -10.11 -2.77
C TYR A 669 16.87 -10.45 -1.85
N VAL A 670 16.97 -11.57 -1.13
CA VAL A 670 15.82 -12.24 -0.50
C VAL A 670 15.85 -12.00 1.00
N HIS A 671 14.72 -11.54 1.55
CA HIS A 671 14.51 -11.39 2.98
C HIS A 671 13.74 -12.56 3.59
N ALA A 672 12.71 -13.02 2.88
CA ALA A 672 11.80 -14.04 3.38
C ALA A 672 11.51 -15.11 2.34
N VAL A 673 11.35 -16.35 2.80
CA VAL A 673 10.82 -17.49 2.05
C VAL A 673 9.82 -18.22 2.94
N ARG A 674 8.62 -18.51 2.43
CA ARG A 674 7.55 -19.20 3.18
C ARG A 674 6.97 -20.33 2.35
N GLU A 675 6.64 -21.45 3.01
CA GLU A 675 5.90 -22.56 2.38
C GLU A 675 4.40 -22.43 2.67
N ASP A 676 3.56 -22.61 1.66
CA ASP A 676 2.11 -22.53 1.83
C ASP A 676 1.60 -23.67 2.73
N PRO A 677 0.87 -23.38 3.82
CA PRO A 677 0.41 -24.39 4.77
C PRO A 677 -0.74 -25.27 4.27
N LYS A 678 -1.34 -24.96 3.11
CA LYS A 678 -2.40 -25.79 2.49
C LYS A 678 -1.96 -26.47 1.18
N ARG A 679 -0.88 -26.03 0.53
CA ARG A 679 -0.27 -26.70 -0.62
C ARG A 679 1.24 -26.89 -0.49
N LYS A 680 1.66 -28.13 -0.27
CA LYS A 680 3.08 -28.53 -0.28
C LYS A 680 3.78 -28.14 -1.59
N GLY A 681 4.97 -27.56 -1.48
CA GLY A 681 5.79 -27.11 -2.62
C GLY A 681 5.32 -25.82 -3.31
N LEU A 682 4.26 -25.17 -2.83
CA LEU A 682 3.94 -23.79 -3.20
C LEU A 682 4.69 -22.86 -2.24
N LEU A 683 5.59 -22.03 -2.77
CA LEU A 683 6.45 -21.15 -1.98
C LEU A 683 6.23 -19.68 -2.36
N TYR A 684 6.40 -18.79 -1.38
CA TYR A 684 6.41 -17.34 -1.56
C TYR A 684 7.76 -16.78 -1.10
N ALA A 685 8.28 -15.77 -1.79
CA ALA A 685 9.50 -15.07 -1.41
C ALA A 685 9.28 -13.56 -1.36
N GLY A 686 9.68 -12.94 -0.24
CA GLY A 686 9.80 -11.49 -0.09
C GLY A 686 11.22 -11.06 -0.43
N THR A 687 11.34 -10.10 -1.34
CA THR A 687 12.62 -9.60 -1.84
C THR A 687 12.69 -8.08 -1.73
N GLU A 688 13.87 -7.52 -1.95
CA GLU A 688 14.10 -6.08 -2.02
C GLU A 688 13.22 -5.37 -3.06
N LEU A 689 12.81 -6.08 -4.12
CA LEU A 689 12.07 -5.50 -5.24
C LEU A 689 10.60 -5.95 -5.31
N GLY A 690 10.14 -6.79 -4.39
CA GLY A 690 8.75 -7.26 -4.38
C GLY A 690 8.58 -8.74 -4.02
N VAL A 691 7.43 -9.31 -4.41
CA VAL A 691 7.01 -10.68 -4.05
C VAL A 691 7.16 -11.63 -5.24
N PHE A 692 7.68 -12.83 -4.98
CA PHE A 692 7.78 -13.92 -5.94
C PHE A 692 7.03 -15.16 -5.46
N VAL A 693 6.60 -16.00 -6.39
CA VAL A 693 5.94 -17.29 -6.14
C VAL A 693 6.64 -18.41 -6.91
N SER A 694 6.70 -19.59 -6.32
CA SER A 694 7.16 -20.83 -6.95
C SER A 694 6.10 -21.91 -6.80
N PHE A 695 5.70 -22.52 -7.91
CA PHE A 695 4.69 -23.59 -7.94
C PHE A 695 5.27 -25.01 -7.91
N ASP A 696 6.60 -25.12 -7.90
CA ASP A 696 7.37 -26.35 -8.06
C ASP A 696 8.52 -26.47 -7.06
N ASP A 697 8.25 -26.09 -5.80
CA ASP A 697 9.12 -26.35 -4.67
C ASP A 697 10.49 -25.66 -4.73
N GLY A 698 10.52 -24.48 -5.36
CA GLY A 698 11.66 -23.58 -5.49
C GLY A 698 12.47 -23.77 -6.77
N ALA A 699 12.07 -24.71 -7.64
CA ALA A 699 12.82 -24.96 -8.87
C ALA A 699 12.70 -23.79 -9.87
N HIS A 700 11.56 -23.10 -9.91
CA HIS A 700 11.33 -21.89 -10.70
C HIS A 700 10.49 -20.86 -9.95
N TRP A 701 11.02 -19.63 -9.87
CA TRP A 701 10.34 -18.47 -9.32
C TRP A 701 9.84 -17.54 -10.41
N GLN A 702 8.74 -16.85 -10.13
CA GLN A 702 8.17 -15.80 -10.98
C GLN A 702 7.54 -14.70 -10.11
N PRO A 703 7.40 -13.46 -10.62
CA PRO A 703 6.77 -12.39 -9.86
C PRO A 703 5.32 -12.69 -9.48
N LEU A 704 4.93 -12.30 -8.26
CA LEU A 704 3.55 -12.16 -7.77
C LEU A 704 3.26 -10.67 -7.46
N GLN A 705 3.82 -9.77 -8.28
CA GLN A 705 3.81 -8.33 -8.01
C GLN A 705 2.42 -7.71 -8.15
N LEU A 706 1.68 -8.04 -9.22
CA LEU A 706 0.35 -7.51 -9.50
C LEU A 706 0.31 -5.97 -9.38
N ASN A 707 -0.52 -5.43 -8.47
CA ASN A 707 -0.62 -3.98 -8.18
C ASN A 707 0.15 -3.52 -6.94
N LEU A 708 0.96 -4.38 -6.30
CA LEU A 708 1.82 -3.97 -5.20
C LEU A 708 2.89 -3.01 -5.76
N PRO A 709 3.16 -1.87 -5.11
CA PRO A 709 4.30 -1.02 -5.48
C PRO A 709 5.63 -1.76 -5.36
N VAL A 710 6.62 -1.41 -6.18
CA VAL A 710 7.99 -1.90 -5.95
C VAL A 710 8.48 -1.31 -4.62
N THR A 711 8.81 -2.19 -3.67
CA THR A 711 9.26 -1.83 -2.32
C THR A 711 9.90 -3.07 -1.67
N PRO A 712 10.80 -2.91 -0.70
CA PRO A 712 11.34 -4.06 0.03
C PRO A 712 10.24 -4.79 0.80
N ILE A 713 10.24 -6.13 0.68
CA ILE A 713 9.33 -7.03 1.38
C ILE A 713 10.15 -7.81 2.40
N HIS A 714 10.16 -7.34 3.65
CA HIS A 714 11.00 -7.93 4.69
C HIS A 714 10.40 -9.23 5.24
N ASP A 715 9.07 -9.37 5.25
CA ASP A 715 8.45 -10.60 5.75
C ASP A 715 7.09 -10.86 5.10
N VAL A 716 6.71 -12.14 5.11
CA VAL A 716 5.51 -12.70 4.48
C VAL A 716 4.89 -13.70 5.45
N VAL A 717 3.56 -13.68 5.61
CA VAL A 717 2.81 -14.68 6.37
C VAL A 717 1.54 -15.08 5.62
N VAL A 718 1.20 -16.36 5.69
CA VAL A 718 -0.08 -16.88 5.19
C VAL A 718 -1.04 -17.05 6.35
N LYS A 719 -2.17 -16.33 6.35
CA LYS A 719 -3.26 -16.51 7.32
C LYS A 719 -4.48 -17.06 6.60
N ASP A 720 -4.83 -18.31 6.89
CA ASP A 720 -5.93 -19.03 6.23
C ASP A 720 -5.76 -19.04 4.69
N ASP A 721 -6.49 -18.18 3.99
CA ASP A 721 -6.44 -17.99 2.53
C ASP A 721 -5.86 -16.62 2.13
N ASP A 722 -5.40 -15.79 3.07
CA ASP A 722 -4.78 -14.49 2.78
C ASP A 722 -3.24 -14.59 2.79
N LEU A 723 -2.57 -13.87 1.87
CA LEU A 723 -1.13 -13.63 1.91
C LEU A 723 -0.87 -12.20 2.39
N ILE A 724 -0.19 -12.06 3.53
CA ILE A 724 0.10 -10.78 4.17
C ILE A 724 1.59 -10.47 4.03
N VAL A 725 1.91 -9.22 3.71
CA VAL A 725 3.30 -8.76 3.58
C VAL A 725 3.59 -7.54 4.45
N ALA A 726 4.71 -7.60 5.16
CA ALA A 726 5.37 -6.44 5.77
C ALA A 726 6.24 -5.78 4.71
N THR A 727 5.85 -4.60 4.26
CA THR A 727 6.74 -3.77 3.44
C THR A 727 7.58 -2.89 4.33
N HIS A 728 8.81 -2.62 3.89
CA HIS A 728 9.68 -1.67 4.55
C HIS A 728 9.58 -0.30 3.87
N GLY A 729 8.39 0.33 3.86
CA GLY A 729 8.20 1.66 3.27
C GLY A 729 6.84 1.94 2.62
N ARG A 730 5.91 0.98 2.59
CA ARG A 730 4.54 1.12 2.05
C ARG A 730 3.46 0.50 2.96
N SER A 731 3.74 0.34 4.26
CA SER A 731 2.85 -0.26 5.27
C SER A 731 2.47 -1.74 4.97
N PHE A 732 1.46 -2.31 5.64
CA PHE A 732 1.01 -3.68 5.37
C PHE A 732 0.12 -3.77 4.13
N TRP A 733 0.28 -4.88 3.40
CA TRP A 733 -0.59 -5.25 2.27
C TRP A 733 -1.07 -6.69 2.40
N VAL A 734 -2.26 -6.94 1.86
CA VAL A 734 -2.88 -8.28 1.85
C VAL A 734 -3.32 -8.63 0.43
N LEU A 735 -2.95 -9.81 -0.04
CA LEU A 735 -3.53 -10.44 -1.21
C LEU A 735 -4.64 -11.37 -0.72
N ASP A 736 -5.89 -10.92 -0.87
CA ASP A 736 -7.03 -11.70 -0.40
C ASP A 736 -7.26 -12.92 -1.31
N ASP A 737 -7.53 -14.07 -0.68
CA ASP A 737 -7.91 -15.34 -1.33
C ASP A 737 -6.87 -15.96 -2.28
N LEU A 738 -5.98 -16.76 -1.71
CA LEU A 738 -4.95 -17.58 -2.38
C LEU A 738 -5.52 -18.84 -3.05
N THR A 739 -6.82 -19.13 -2.95
CA THR A 739 -7.38 -20.37 -3.52
C THR A 739 -7.12 -20.53 -5.02
N PRO A 740 -7.13 -19.48 -5.88
CA PRO A 740 -6.77 -19.64 -7.28
C PRO A 740 -5.32 -20.08 -7.45
N VAL A 741 -4.37 -19.43 -6.76
CA VAL A 741 -2.93 -19.76 -6.78
C VAL A 741 -2.72 -21.22 -6.37
N ARG A 742 -3.38 -21.67 -5.30
CA ARG A 742 -3.31 -23.06 -4.82
C ARG A 742 -3.83 -24.08 -5.83
N GLN A 743 -4.76 -23.72 -6.72
CA GLN A 743 -5.32 -24.61 -7.73
C GLN A 743 -4.51 -24.68 -9.05
N LEU A 744 -3.52 -23.80 -9.25
CA LEU A 744 -2.74 -23.74 -10.48
C LEU A 744 -1.65 -24.80 -10.57
N ASN A 745 -1.63 -25.55 -11.67
CA ASN A 745 -0.62 -26.57 -12.00
C ASN A 745 -0.52 -26.74 -13.53
N ALA A 746 0.44 -27.55 -14.00
CA ALA A 746 0.68 -27.74 -15.43
C ALA A 746 -0.52 -28.28 -16.24
N GLN A 747 -1.48 -28.94 -15.59
CA GLN A 747 -2.68 -29.45 -16.25
C GLN A 747 -3.79 -28.39 -16.31
N SER A 748 -4.01 -27.64 -15.22
CA SER A 748 -5.04 -26.60 -15.21
C SER A 748 -4.75 -25.46 -16.19
N THR A 749 -3.47 -25.18 -16.46
CA THR A 749 -3.03 -24.14 -17.40
C THR A 749 -3.22 -24.49 -18.89
N GLN A 750 -3.73 -25.69 -19.22
CA GLN A 750 -4.03 -26.07 -20.61
C GLN A 750 -5.48 -25.79 -21.03
N THR A 751 -6.33 -25.34 -20.10
CA THR A 751 -7.76 -25.14 -20.33
C THR A 751 -8.08 -23.75 -20.89
N ASP A 752 -9.16 -23.64 -21.66
CA ASP A 752 -9.60 -22.35 -22.21
C ASP A 752 -10.47 -21.55 -21.22
N VAL A 753 -11.12 -22.23 -20.26
CA VAL A 753 -12.00 -21.67 -19.23
C VAL A 753 -11.78 -22.41 -17.91
N ILE A 754 -11.64 -21.66 -16.82
CA ILE A 754 -11.56 -22.19 -15.45
C ILE A 754 -12.54 -21.43 -14.57
N LEU A 755 -13.37 -22.14 -13.81
CA LEU A 755 -14.01 -21.63 -12.61
C LEU A 755 -13.24 -22.19 -11.41
N TYR A 756 -12.54 -21.32 -10.68
CA TYR A 756 -11.80 -21.74 -9.49
C TYR A 756 -12.78 -22.08 -8.38
N GLN A 757 -12.45 -23.08 -7.56
CA GLN A 757 -13.20 -23.33 -6.34
C GLN A 757 -13.01 -22.13 -5.39
N PRO A 758 -14.10 -21.43 -5.01
CA PRO A 758 -14.02 -20.32 -4.05
C PRO A 758 -13.56 -20.77 -2.66
N GLN A 759 -12.98 -19.84 -1.89
CA GLN A 759 -12.80 -20.03 -0.45
C GLN A 759 -14.15 -20.10 0.30
N THR A 760 -14.09 -20.53 1.56
CA THR A 760 -15.25 -20.43 2.46
C THR A 760 -15.61 -18.95 2.67
N ALA A 761 -16.83 -18.57 2.31
CA ALA A 761 -17.33 -17.21 2.46
C ALA A 761 -17.90 -16.97 3.86
N LEU A 762 -17.83 -15.73 4.33
CA LEU A 762 -18.40 -15.29 5.60
C LEU A 762 -19.65 -14.44 5.36
N ARG A 763 -20.74 -14.78 6.05
CA ARG A 763 -21.98 -14.00 6.05
C ARG A 763 -21.84 -12.78 6.94
N LEU A 764 -21.26 -11.72 6.40
CA LEU A 764 -21.08 -10.42 7.07
C LEU A 764 -22.07 -9.38 6.54
N HIS A 765 -22.27 -8.34 7.34
CA HIS A 765 -22.99 -7.13 6.94
C HIS A 765 -21.99 -6.13 6.37
N TYR A 766 -22.04 -5.93 5.07
CA TYR A 766 -21.17 -4.96 4.39
C TYR A 766 -21.89 -3.62 4.26
N PRO A 767 -21.21 -2.51 4.52
CA PRO A 767 -21.79 -1.20 4.33
C PRO A 767 -22.04 -1.01 2.83
N GLU A 768 -23.14 -0.36 2.51
CA GLU A 768 -23.49 -0.14 1.11
C GLU A 768 -22.64 0.96 0.48
N GLU A 769 -22.19 1.89 1.32
CA GLU A 769 -21.38 3.04 0.98
C GLU A 769 -20.44 3.34 2.15
N PHE A 770 -19.26 3.89 1.86
CA PHE A 770 -18.32 4.34 2.88
C PHE A 770 -17.41 5.44 2.33
N ASP A 771 -16.80 6.21 3.22
CA ASP A 771 -16.01 7.39 2.88
C ASP A 771 -14.52 7.07 2.74
N LYS A 772 -13.97 7.25 1.53
CA LYS A 772 -12.52 7.17 1.24
C LYS A 772 -11.86 8.54 1.04
N ARG A 773 -12.52 9.65 1.39
CA ARG A 773 -11.94 11.00 1.28
C ARG A 773 -10.81 11.24 2.28
N GLN A 774 -10.71 10.39 3.30
CA GLN A 774 -9.60 10.41 4.25
C GLN A 774 -8.59 9.31 3.91
N PRO A 775 -7.30 9.49 4.23
CA PRO A 775 -6.28 8.45 4.10
C PRO A 775 -6.60 7.25 5.01
N VAL A 776 -7.15 6.19 4.43
CA VAL A 776 -7.60 4.97 5.13
C VAL A 776 -7.26 3.72 4.31
N GLY A 777 -7.09 2.60 5.01
CA GLY A 777 -6.84 1.30 4.39
C GLY A 777 -8.08 0.68 3.77
N ASP A 778 -7.85 -0.21 2.83
CA ASP A 778 -8.87 -0.92 2.08
C ASP A 778 -9.36 -2.16 2.84
N ASN A 779 -10.69 -2.34 2.86
CA ASN A 779 -11.30 -3.62 3.24
C ASN A 779 -11.19 -4.65 2.10
N PRO A 780 -11.30 -5.95 2.44
CA PRO A 780 -11.47 -7.01 1.45
C PRO A 780 -12.72 -6.78 0.58
N PRO A 781 -12.78 -7.36 -0.63
CA PRO A 781 -14.00 -7.36 -1.45
C PRO A 781 -15.22 -7.88 -0.65
N PRO A 782 -16.38 -7.20 -0.72
CA PRO A 782 -17.53 -7.53 0.13
C PRO A 782 -18.29 -8.76 -0.39
N GLY A 783 -18.21 -9.88 0.34
CA GLY A 783 -19.01 -11.07 0.10
C GLY A 783 -18.19 -12.31 -0.26
N ALA A 784 -18.77 -13.21 -1.07
CA ALA A 784 -18.09 -14.41 -1.56
C ALA A 784 -17.27 -14.07 -2.81
N ILE A 785 -15.95 -14.16 -2.72
CA ILE A 785 -15.04 -13.95 -3.85
C ILE A 785 -15.16 -15.14 -4.81
N ILE A 786 -15.45 -14.84 -6.07
CA ILE A 786 -15.60 -15.81 -7.15
C ILE A 786 -14.59 -15.46 -8.23
N ASP A 787 -13.71 -16.41 -8.51
CA ASP A 787 -12.62 -16.26 -9.46
C ASP A 787 -12.81 -17.20 -10.65
N TYR A 788 -12.54 -16.68 -11.85
CA TYR A 788 -12.61 -17.46 -13.09
C TYR A 788 -11.66 -16.92 -14.14
N TYR A 789 -11.24 -17.76 -15.07
CA TYR A 789 -10.27 -17.44 -16.12
C TYR A 789 -10.84 -17.70 -17.51
N PHE A 790 -10.49 -16.80 -18.44
CA PHE A 790 -10.71 -16.99 -19.87
C PHE A 790 -9.41 -16.81 -20.64
N LYS A 791 -9.03 -17.81 -21.44
CA LYS A 791 -7.85 -17.71 -22.32
C LYS A 791 -7.96 -16.59 -23.35
N THR A 792 -9.17 -16.29 -23.79
CA THR A 792 -9.49 -15.17 -24.68
C THR A 792 -10.77 -14.52 -24.19
N ALA A 793 -10.86 -13.19 -24.24
CA ALA A 793 -12.07 -12.45 -23.85
C ALA A 793 -13.31 -13.00 -24.60
N PRO A 794 -14.35 -13.47 -23.88
CA PRO A 794 -15.57 -13.96 -24.50
C PRO A 794 -16.28 -12.86 -25.30
N LYS A 795 -16.80 -13.22 -26.49
CA LYS A 795 -17.65 -12.32 -27.29
C LYS A 795 -19.13 -12.44 -26.95
N GLU A 796 -19.50 -13.56 -26.35
CA GLU A 796 -20.86 -13.86 -25.94
C GLU A 796 -21.08 -13.43 -24.49
N GLU A 797 -22.34 -13.45 -24.06
CA GLU A 797 -22.70 -13.18 -22.67
C GLU A 797 -22.10 -14.24 -21.75
N VAL A 798 -21.52 -13.77 -20.65
CA VAL A 798 -21.07 -14.62 -19.55
C VAL A 798 -22.10 -14.46 -18.43
N SER A 799 -22.48 -15.56 -17.81
CA SER A 799 -23.34 -15.53 -16.64
C SER A 799 -22.78 -16.34 -15.49
N LEU A 800 -22.92 -15.81 -14.28
CA LEU A 800 -22.70 -16.51 -13.03
C LEU A 800 -24.05 -16.74 -12.36
N GLU A 801 -24.41 -18.00 -12.12
CA GLU A 801 -25.59 -18.39 -11.36
C GLU A 801 -25.13 -18.93 -10.00
N ILE A 802 -25.69 -18.40 -8.92
CA ILE A 802 -25.55 -18.98 -7.58
C ILE A 802 -26.73 -19.90 -7.35
N LEU A 803 -26.47 -21.15 -7.01
CA LEU A 803 -27.48 -22.18 -6.76
C LEU A 803 -27.46 -22.57 -5.28
N ASP A 804 -28.63 -22.75 -4.67
CA ASP A 804 -28.72 -23.33 -3.32
C ASP A 804 -28.46 -24.85 -3.34
N ALA A 805 -28.46 -25.47 -2.15
CA ALA A 805 -28.27 -26.91 -1.99
C ALA A 805 -29.31 -27.79 -2.74
N SER A 806 -30.45 -27.24 -3.13
CA SER A 806 -31.48 -27.92 -3.94
C SER A 806 -31.30 -27.74 -5.45
N GLY A 807 -30.32 -26.93 -5.88
CA GLY A 807 -30.07 -26.57 -7.27
C GLY A 807 -30.94 -25.41 -7.78
N LYS A 808 -31.66 -24.71 -6.89
CA LYS A 808 -32.47 -23.54 -7.27
C LYS A 808 -31.58 -22.31 -7.40
N VAL A 809 -31.81 -21.51 -8.44
CA VAL A 809 -31.08 -20.24 -8.64
C VAL A 809 -31.47 -19.24 -7.54
N VAL A 810 -30.45 -18.72 -6.87
CA VAL A 810 -30.50 -17.72 -5.80
C VAL A 810 -30.23 -16.32 -6.33
N ARG A 811 -29.23 -16.21 -7.20
CA ARG A 811 -28.81 -14.96 -7.84
C ARG A 811 -28.31 -15.28 -9.24
N ARG A 812 -28.67 -14.45 -10.22
CA ARG A 812 -28.10 -14.52 -11.58
C ARG A 812 -27.42 -13.21 -11.97
N LEU A 813 -26.13 -13.29 -12.25
CA LEU A 813 -25.28 -12.17 -12.65
C LEU A 813 -24.86 -12.32 -14.12
N SER A 814 -24.72 -11.19 -14.82
CA SER A 814 -24.39 -11.16 -16.26
C SER A 814 -23.28 -10.16 -16.56
N SER A 815 -22.49 -10.46 -17.59
CA SER A 815 -21.51 -9.52 -18.16
C SER A 815 -22.16 -8.43 -19.02
N LYS A 816 -23.46 -8.54 -19.30
CA LYS A 816 -24.23 -7.48 -19.95
C LYS A 816 -25.02 -6.69 -18.92
N GLU A 817 -24.93 -5.39 -19.05
CA GLU A 817 -25.72 -4.47 -18.24
C GLU A 817 -27.21 -4.64 -18.52
N LYS A 818 -27.98 -4.85 -17.45
CA LYS A 818 -29.44 -4.81 -17.53
C LYS A 818 -29.88 -3.34 -17.48
N LYS A 819 -30.87 -2.97 -18.29
CA LYS A 819 -31.56 -1.68 -18.13
C LYS A 819 -32.37 -1.71 -16.84
N GLU A 820 -31.79 -1.24 -15.75
CA GLU A 820 -32.43 -1.12 -14.46
C GLU A 820 -33.02 0.28 -14.25
N GLY A 821 -33.90 0.41 -13.27
CA GLY A 821 -34.41 1.71 -12.84
C GLY A 821 -33.35 2.42 -12.03
N GLU A 822 -32.65 3.39 -12.62
CA GLU A 822 -31.64 4.15 -11.89
C GLU A 822 -32.29 5.29 -11.10
N GLN A 823 -32.01 5.32 -9.80
CA GLN A 823 -32.15 6.56 -9.02
C GLN A 823 -31.12 7.56 -9.57
N PRO A 824 -31.52 8.80 -9.88
CA PRO A 824 -30.58 9.83 -10.30
C PRO A 824 -29.45 10.03 -9.27
N PRO A 825 -28.19 10.18 -9.72
CA PRO A 825 -27.05 10.29 -8.81
C PRO A 825 -27.12 11.59 -8.01
N GLU A 826 -27.07 11.47 -6.69
CA GLU A 826 -27.05 12.60 -5.75
C GLU A 826 -25.65 12.83 -5.16
N TRP A 827 -24.86 11.77 -5.03
CA TRP A 827 -23.53 11.78 -4.40
C TRP A 827 -22.46 11.19 -5.34
N PRO A 828 -21.93 11.97 -6.29
CA PRO A 828 -21.10 11.46 -7.39
C PRO A 828 -19.75 10.87 -6.94
N ASP A 829 -19.30 11.18 -5.73
CA ASP A 829 -18.03 10.70 -5.18
C ASP A 829 -18.15 9.37 -4.44
N ARG A 830 -19.36 8.80 -4.33
CA ARG A 830 -19.59 7.52 -3.66
C ARG A 830 -19.19 6.35 -4.56
N VAL A 831 -18.58 5.33 -3.96
CA VAL A 831 -18.21 4.10 -4.68
C VAL A 831 -19.48 3.26 -4.89
N GLU A 832 -19.96 3.21 -6.14
CA GLU A 832 -21.07 2.33 -6.51
C GLU A 832 -20.65 0.87 -6.63
N ARG A 833 -21.62 -0.03 -6.46
CA ARG A 833 -21.41 -1.47 -6.67
C ARG A 833 -21.26 -1.78 -8.15
N VAL A 834 -20.38 -2.73 -8.46
CA VAL A 834 -20.23 -3.26 -9.81
C VAL A 834 -21.49 -4.06 -10.19
N LYS A 835 -22.27 -3.56 -11.15
CA LYS A 835 -23.55 -4.16 -11.59
C LYS A 835 -23.39 -5.37 -12.52
N THR A 836 -22.23 -5.52 -13.16
CA THR A 836 -21.95 -6.57 -14.15
C THR A 836 -20.70 -7.37 -13.82
N ILE A 837 -20.70 -8.66 -14.10
CA ILE A 837 -19.51 -9.49 -13.91
C ILE A 837 -18.48 -9.23 -15.02
N PRO A 838 -17.18 -9.18 -14.72
CA PRO A 838 -16.15 -8.96 -15.74
C PRO A 838 -16.04 -10.16 -16.70
N ALA A 839 -15.71 -9.89 -17.97
CA ALA A 839 -15.53 -10.91 -19.02
C ALA A 839 -14.28 -10.61 -19.85
N ASN A 840 -13.17 -10.32 -19.17
CA ASN A 840 -11.90 -9.97 -19.80
C ASN A 840 -11.07 -11.22 -20.12
N GLU A 841 -10.11 -11.09 -21.03
CA GLU A 841 -9.04 -12.09 -21.18
C GLU A 841 -8.19 -12.15 -19.90
N GLY A 842 -7.79 -13.35 -19.50
CA GLY A 842 -7.11 -13.60 -18.23
C GLY A 842 -8.06 -13.90 -17.09
N MET A 843 -7.59 -13.71 -15.86
CA MET A 843 -8.37 -13.97 -14.66
C MET A 843 -9.31 -12.79 -14.38
N ASN A 844 -10.52 -13.14 -13.95
CA ASN A 844 -11.61 -12.27 -13.60
C ASN A 844 -12.03 -12.60 -12.16
N ARG A 845 -12.33 -11.56 -11.38
CA ARG A 845 -12.72 -11.67 -9.97
C ARG A 845 -14.01 -10.88 -9.75
N PHE A 846 -14.97 -11.48 -9.05
CA PHE A 846 -16.21 -10.83 -8.65
C PHE A 846 -16.62 -11.26 -7.24
N ALA A 847 -17.05 -10.33 -6.39
CA ALA A 847 -17.56 -10.65 -5.07
C ALA A 847 -19.09 -10.67 -5.09
N TRP A 848 -19.71 -11.84 -4.92
CA TRP A 848 -21.15 -11.93 -4.70
C TRP A 848 -21.46 -11.39 -3.30
N ASP A 849 -22.24 -10.32 -3.22
CA ASP A 849 -22.64 -9.63 -1.99
C ASP A 849 -23.55 -10.45 -1.05
N LEU A 850 -23.69 -11.74 -1.35
CA LEU A 850 -24.48 -12.72 -0.62
C LEU A 850 -25.98 -12.45 -0.64
N ARG A 851 -26.48 -11.56 -1.51
CA ARG A 851 -27.91 -11.28 -1.60
C ARG A 851 -28.58 -12.11 -2.69
N TYR A 852 -29.84 -12.46 -2.44
CA TYR A 852 -30.74 -13.00 -3.46
C TYR A 852 -31.06 -11.93 -4.52
N ASP A 853 -31.77 -12.28 -5.58
CA ASP A 853 -32.26 -11.28 -6.54
C ASP A 853 -33.10 -10.19 -5.85
N ASP A 854 -32.86 -8.95 -6.26
CA ASP A 854 -33.57 -7.77 -5.78
C ASP A 854 -35.06 -7.84 -6.18
N PRO A 855 -35.96 -7.17 -5.45
CA PRO A 855 -37.34 -7.05 -5.88
C PRO A 855 -37.45 -6.41 -7.27
N VAL A 856 -38.57 -6.65 -7.95
CA VAL A 856 -38.91 -5.97 -9.23
C VAL A 856 -38.67 -4.48 -9.07
N GLN A 857 -37.88 -3.83 -9.92
CA GLN A 857 -37.53 -2.41 -9.75
C GLN A 857 -38.58 -1.47 -10.37
N ILE A 858 -38.72 -0.26 -9.83
CA ILE A 858 -39.53 0.82 -10.44
C ILE A 858 -38.59 1.80 -11.16
N PRO A 859 -38.65 1.94 -12.50
CA PRO A 859 -37.82 2.88 -13.23
C PRO A 859 -37.96 4.33 -12.73
N GLY A 860 -36.83 4.93 -12.33
CA GLY A 860 -36.74 6.32 -11.87
C GLY A 860 -37.34 6.60 -10.50
N ALA A 861 -37.60 5.57 -9.68
CA ALA A 861 -37.98 5.76 -8.29
C ALA A 861 -36.81 6.34 -7.46
N PHE A 862 -37.15 7.15 -6.46
CA PHE A 862 -36.20 7.70 -5.49
C PHE A 862 -36.42 7.04 -4.12
N TYR A 863 -35.33 6.68 -3.47
CA TYR A 863 -35.30 6.15 -2.11
C TYR A 863 -34.44 7.04 -1.21
N SER A 864 -34.67 6.98 0.11
CA SER A 864 -33.86 7.76 1.06
C SER A 864 -32.45 7.22 1.26
N GLY A 865 -32.22 5.96 0.88
CA GLY A 865 -30.91 5.35 0.76
C GLY A 865 -30.79 4.67 -0.60
N ASN A 866 -30.22 3.46 -0.62
CA ASN A 866 -30.36 2.60 -1.79
C ASN A 866 -31.74 1.95 -1.80
N GLY A 867 -32.26 1.66 -2.99
CA GLY A 867 -33.53 0.95 -3.13
C GLY A 867 -33.50 -0.47 -2.54
N PRO A 868 -34.67 -1.11 -2.43
CA PRO A 868 -34.82 -2.36 -1.71
C PRO A 868 -34.07 -3.50 -2.38
N LYS A 869 -33.53 -4.41 -1.57
CA LYS A 869 -32.65 -5.51 -1.99
C LYS A 869 -33.20 -6.88 -1.68
N GLY A 870 -32.63 -7.89 -2.33
CA GLY A 870 -32.86 -9.29 -1.99
C GLY A 870 -32.36 -9.63 -0.58
N PRO A 871 -33.00 -10.59 0.12
CA PRO A 871 -32.57 -11.01 1.45
C PRO A 871 -31.14 -11.56 1.45
N LEU A 872 -30.43 -11.38 2.56
CA LEU A 872 -29.07 -11.88 2.73
C LEU A 872 -29.07 -13.41 2.89
N ALA A 873 -28.22 -14.10 2.14
CA ALA A 873 -28.20 -15.55 2.04
C ALA A 873 -27.93 -16.25 3.38
N LEU A 874 -28.51 -17.43 3.55
CA LEU A 874 -28.35 -18.25 4.75
C LEU A 874 -26.98 -18.95 4.75
N PRO A 875 -26.35 -19.15 5.92
CA PRO A 875 -25.23 -20.08 6.03
C PRO A 875 -25.62 -21.48 5.49
N GLY A 876 -24.74 -22.10 4.72
CA GLY A 876 -24.99 -23.39 4.09
C GLY A 876 -24.16 -23.61 2.81
N ASP A 877 -24.51 -24.70 2.12
CA ASP A 877 -23.86 -25.11 0.87
C ASP A 877 -24.57 -24.50 -0.34
N TYR A 878 -23.77 -23.92 -1.23
CA TYR A 878 -24.18 -23.36 -2.50
C TYR A 878 -23.30 -23.92 -3.63
N GLN A 879 -23.70 -23.68 -4.87
CA GLN A 879 -22.87 -23.90 -6.05
C GLN A 879 -22.79 -22.62 -6.87
N VAL A 880 -21.60 -22.32 -7.38
CA VAL A 880 -21.40 -21.30 -8.40
C VAL A 880 -21.38 -22.00 -9.75
N LYS A 881 -22.19 -21.53 -10.69
CA LYS A 881 -22.23 -22.02 -12.07
C LYS A 881 -21.84 -20.92 -13.04
N LEU A 882 -20.68 -21.06 -13.68
CA LEU A 882 -20.21 -20.18 -14.74
C LEU A 882 -20.67 -20.72 -16.09
N THR A 883 -21.34 -19.90 -16.90
CA THR A 883 -21.76 -20.25 -18.26
C THR A 883 -21.20 -19.26 -19.28
N VAL A 884 -20.56 -19.77 -20.33
CA VAL A 884 -20.04 -19.01 -21.48
C VAL A 884 -20.14 -19.85 -22.75
N GLY A 885 -20.62 -19.29 -23.86
CA GLY A 885 -20.70 -20.03 -25.13
C GLY A 885 -21.59 -21.28 -25.08
N GLY A 886 -22.61 -21.29 -24.23
CA GLY A 886 -23.48 -22.45 -23.98
C GLY A 886 -22.83 -23.60 -23.20
N LYS A 887 -21.58 -23.45 -22.73
CA LYS A 887 -20.89 -24.41 -21.86
C LYS A 887 -20.88 -23.91 -20.42
N SER A 888 -21.03 -24.81 -19.45
CA SER A 888 -21.02 -24.45 -18.04
C SER A 888 -20.01 -25.25 -17.21
N GLN A 889 -19.41 -24.60 -16.21
CA GLN A 889 -18.65 -25.23 -15.12
C GLN A 889 -19.31 -24.90 -13.79
N THR A 890 -19.23 -25.81 -12.83
CA THR A 890 -19.78 -25.64 -11.47
C THR A 890 -18.72 -25.87 -10.42
N ALA A 891 -18.69 -25.05 -9.39
CA ALA A 891 -17.83 -25.21 -8.21
C ALA A 891 -18.64 -25.06 -6.92
N PRO A 892 -18.33 -25.82 -5.85
CA PRO A 892 -18.98 -25.66 -4.55
C PRO A 892 -18.59 -24.34 -3.89
N LEU A 893 -19.53 -23.72 -3.19
CA LEU A 893 -19.32 -22.53 -2.35
C LEU A 893 -19.91 -22.80 -0.97
N HIS A 894 -19.09 -22.70 0.07
CA HIS A 894 -19.53 -22.85 1.45
C HIS A 894 -19.66 -21.48 2.10
N LEU A 895 -20.84 -21.16 2.63
CA LEU A 895 -21.11 -19.92 3.36
C LEU A 895 -21.30 -20.22 4.84
N VAL A 896 -20.50 -19.61 5.71
CA VAL A 896 -20.62 -19.76 7.17
C VAL A 896 -21.10 -18.47 7.84
N ILE A 897 -21.72 -18.60 9.01
CA ILE A 897 -22.17 -17.47 9.81
C ILE A 897 -20.99 -16.61 10.28
N ASP A 898 -21.23 -15.32 10.55
CA ASP A 898 -20.25 -14.46 11.21
C ASP A 898 -19.75 -15.13 12.51
N PRO A 899 -18.43 -15.34 12.68
CA PRO A 899 -17.87 -15.95 13.89
C PRO A 899 -18.32 -15.27 15.19
N ARG A 900 -18.64 -13.97 15.16
CA ARG A 900 -19.12 -13.17 16.31
C ARG A 900 -20.55 -13.51 16.72
N THR A 901 -21.34 -14.09 15.81
CA THR A 901 -22.76 -14.44 16.03
C THR A 901 -23.01 -15.94 15.95
N LYS A 902 -21.97 -16.77 16.05
CA LYS A 902 -22.05 -18.24 16.09
C LYS A 902 -23.16 -18.74 17.04
N GLY A 903 -23.98 -19.69 16.56
CA GLY A 903 -25.12 -20.23 17.31
C GLY A 903 -26.46 -19.51 17.05
N LYS A 904 -26.49 -18.51 16.17
CA LYS A 904 -27.70 -17.76 15.77
C LYS A 904 -28.36 -18.28 14.50
N GLU A 905 -27.97 -19.44 13.98
CA GLU A 905 -28.43 -19.97 12.68
C GLU A 905 -29.96 -20.09 12.60
N ALA A 906 -30.60 -20.59 13.67
CA ALA A 906 -32.06 -20.70 13.73
C ALA A 906 -32.78 -19.33 13.75
N ALA A 907 -32.14 -18.31 14.35
CA ALA A 907 -32.65 -16.95 14.39
C ALA A 907 -32.55 -16.30 13.00
N VAL A 908 -31.41 -16.46 12.33
CA VAL A 908 -31.16 -16.01 10.96
C VAL A 908 -32.12 -16.69 9.97
N GLN A 909 -32.46 -17.96 10.16
CA GLN A 909 -33.47 -18.65 9.33
C GLN A 909 -34.85 -17.99 9.40
N LYS A 910 -35.30 -17.60 10.59
CA LYS A 910 -36.57 -16.88 10.78
C LYS A 910 -36.53 -15.48 10.19
N GLN A 911 -35.41 -14.77 10.36
CA GLN A 911 -35.16 -13.46 9.75
C GLN A 911 -35.23 -13.55 8.23
N PHE A 912 -34.51 -14.49 7.62
CA PHE A 912 -34.51 -14.72 6.18
C PHE A 912 -35.92 -15.00 5.64
N THR A 913 -36.73 -15.74 6.39
CA THR A 913 -38.11 -16.04 6.03
C THR A 913 -38.93 -14.76 5.95
N LEU A 914 -38.85 -13.91 6.97
CA LEU A 914 -39.54 -12.61 6.97
C LEU A 914 -39.01 -11.67 5.88
N ALA A 915 -37.68 -11.62 5.68
CA ALA A 915 -37.06 -10.78 4.65
C ALA A 915 -37.47 -11.19 3.25
N THR A 916 -37.58 -12.50 2.98
CA THR A 916 -38.11 -13.04 1.72
C THR A 916 -39.56 -12.60 1.52
N GLN A 917 -40.40 -12.72 2.56
CA GLN A 917 -41.80 -12.28 2.50
C GLN A 917 -41.92 -10.77 2.23
N VAL A 918 -41.10 -9.95 2.88
CA VAL A 918 -41.06 -8.48 2.63
C VAL A 918 -40.65 -8.20 1.18
N LYS A 919 -39.58 -8.82 0.68
CA LYS A 919 -39.11 -8.67 -0.71
C LYS A 919 -40.19 -9.05 -1.73
N ASP A 920 -40.95 -10.11 -1.46
CA ASP A 920 -42.04 -10.53 -2.34
C ASP A 920 -43.20 -9.53 -2.34
N ARG A 921 -43.54 -8.95 -1.18
CA ARG A 921 -44.55 -7.87 -1.07
C ARG A 921 -44.11 -6.59 -1.79
N ILE A 922 -42.84 -6.20 -1.65
CA ILE A 922 -42.24 -5.08 -2.42
C ILE A 922 -42.34 -5.37 -3.92
N SER A 923 -42.01 -6.59 -4.36
CA SER A 923 -42.09 -6.97 -5.77
C SER A 923 -43.52 -6.87 -6.33
N GLN A 924 -44.52 -7.30 -5.54
CA GLN A 924 -45.94 -7.15 -5.91
C GLN A 924 -46.33 -5.67 -6.05
N LEU A 925 -45.93 -4.84 -5.08
CA LEU A 925 -46.16 -3.39 -5.11
C LEU A 925 -45.54 -2.76 -6.37
N HIS A 926 -44.25 -3.04 -6.62
CA HIS A 926 -43.51 -2.47 -7.73
C HIS A 926 -44.07 -2.92 -9.08
N GLN A 927 -44.48 -4.19 -9.20
CA GLN A 927 -45.15 -4.70 -10.38
C GLN A 927 -46.46 -3.95 -10.66
N THR A 928 -47.28 -3.70 -9.64
CA THR A 928 -48.50 -2.91 -9.78
C THR A 928 -48.22 -1.46 -10.20
N VAL A 929 -47.24 -0.80 -9.59
CA VAL A 929 -46.83 0.56 -10.01
C VAL A 929 -46.37 0.58 -11.47
N ASN A 930 -45.57 -0.40 -11.88
CA ASN A 930 -45.10 -0.53 -13.26
C ASN A 930 -46.25 -0.77 -14.25
N GLU A 931 -47.22 -1.62 -13.91
CA GLU A 931 -48.43 -1.85 -14.73
C GLU A 931 -49.27 -0.57 -14.87
N ILE A 932 -49.46 0.16 -13.77
CA ILE A 932 -50.16 1.45 -13.78
C ILE A 932 -49.42 2.41 -14.71
N ARG A 933 -48.11 2.63 -14.51
CA ARG A 933 -47.32 3.58 -15.31
C ARG A 933 -47.27 3.22 -16.80
N ASP A 934 -47.23 1.94 -17.14
CA ASP A 934 -47.31 1.46 -18.53
C ASP A 934 -48.66 1.85 -19.17
N LEU A 935 -49.78 1.59 -18.48
CA LEU A 935 -51.10 1.97 -18.97
C LEU A 935 -51.29 3.49 -19.07
N ARG A 936 -50.80 4.25 -18.08
CA ARG A 936 -50.81 5.72 -18.13
C ARG A 936 -50.04 6.25 -19.34
N SER A 937 -48.87 5.68 -19.64
CA SER A 937 -48.08 6.02 -20.84
C SER A 937 -48.85 5.72 -22.15
N GLN A 938 -49.57 4.60 -22.19
CA GLN A 938 -50.42 4.26 -23.34
C GLN A 938 -51.60 5.24 -23.49
N ILE A 939 -52.26 5.62 -22.39
CA ILE A 939 -53.34 6.63 -22.38
C ILE A 939 -52.80 7.99 -22.85
N GLN A 940 -51.67 8.45 -22.30
CA GLN A 940 -51.02 9.69 -22.75
C GLN A 940 -50.67 9.66 -24.23
N THR A 941 -50.22 8.51 -24.74
CA THR A 941 -49.95 8.31 -26.17
C THR A 941 -51.23 8.38 -27.00
N LEU A 942 -52.34 7.82 -26.49
CA LEU A 942 -53.67 7.90 -27.13
C LEU A 942 -54.14 9.36 -27.23
N HIS A 943 -54.04 10.14 -26.14
CA HIS A 943 -54.35 11.57 -26.14
C HIS A 943 -53.45 12.35 -27.11
N LYS A 944 -52.13 12.11 -27.06
CA LYS A 944 -51.16 12.81 -27.91
C LYS A 944 -51.39 12.57 -29.40
N ARG A 945 -51.80 11.36 -29.78
CA ARG A 945 -52.00 11.00 -31.20
C ARG A 945 -53.39 11.31 -31.71
N PHE A 946 -54.41 11.30 -30.84
CA PHE A 946 -55.81 11.32 -31.29
C PHE A 946 -56.74 12.23 -30.46
N GLY A 947 -56.21 13.14 -29.64
CA GLY A 947 -57.00 14.02 -28.78
C GLY A 947 -58.06 14.88 -29.50
N ASP A 948 -57.85 15.18 -30.78
CA ASP A 948 -58.79 15.95 -31.60
C ASP A 948 -59.81 15.08 -32.37
N ASP A 949 -59.68 13.74 -32.32
CA ASP A 949 -60.59 12.83 -33.03
C ASP A 949 -61.92 12.67 -32.30
N GLN A 950 -62.99 13.23 -32.86
CA GLN A 950 -64.34 13.19 -32.29
C GLN A 950 -64.85 11.75 -32.08
N ARG A 951 -64.36 10.77 -32.85
CA ARG A 951 -64.77 9.35 -32.71
C ARG A 951 -64.25 8.72 -31.42
N LEU A 952 -63.14 9.23 -30.88
CA LEU A 952 -62.49 8.71 -29.68
C LEU A 952 -62.86 9.47 -28.41
N LYS A 953 -63.64 10.55 -28.49
CA LYS A 953 -64.07 11.31 -27.30
C LYS A 953 -64.61 10.44 -26.14
N PRO A 954 -65.50 9.45 -26.38
CA PRO A 954 -65.98 8.57 -25.31
C PRO A 954 -64.88 7.69 -24.70
N ALA A 955 -63.98 7.19 -25.56
CA ALA A 955 -62.84 6.37 -25.15
C ALA A 955 -61.83 7.18 -24.34
N LEU A 956 -61.51 8.41 -24.77
CA LEU A 956 -60.62 9.34 -24.07
C LEU A 956 -61.19 9.76 -22.72
N ALA A 957 -62.48 10.09 -22.64
CA ALA A 957 -63.11 10.44 -21.36
C ALA A 957 -63.12 9.26 -20.36
N THR A 958 -63.29 8.03 -20.85
CA THR A 958 -63.22 6.83 -20.01
C THR A 958 -61.77 6.50 -19.64
N ALA A 959 -60.81 6.80 -20.52
CA ALA A 959 -59.38 6.69 -20.23
C ALA A 959 -58.92 7.73 -19.19
N ASP A 960 -59.45 8.95 -19.23
CA ASP A 960 -59.20 9.98 -18.21
C ASP A 960 -59.72 9.56 -16.83
N ASP A 961 -60.94 9.00 -16.76
CA ASP A 961 -61.51 8.44 -15.51
C ASP A 961 -60.66 7.29 -14.97
N LEU A 962 -60.19 6.40 -15.86
CA LEU A 962 -59.26 5.34 -15.50
C LEU A 962 -57.92 5.90 -15.01
N ASP A 963 -57.31 6.89 -15.67
CA ASP A 963 -56.05 7.53 -15.23
C ASP A 963 -56.21 8.19 -13.85
N HIS A 964 -57.35 8.81 -13.58
CA HIS A 964 -57.66 9.38 -12.28
C HIS A 964 -57.72 8.30 -11.18
N LYS A 965 -58.50 7.24 -11.38
CA LYS A 965 -58.61 6.11 -10.43
C LYS A 965 -57.27 5.40 -10.22
N MET A 966 -56.50 5.20 -11.29
CA MET A 966 -55.15 4.63 -11.20
C MET A 966 -54.19 5.52 -10.41
N SER A 967 -54.31 6.84 -10.55
CA SER A 967 -53.48 7.80 -9.80
C SER A 967 -53.75 7.72 -8.29
N GLU A 968 -55.00 7.52 -7.88
CA GLU A 968 -55.34 7.37 -6.46
C GLU A 968 -54.66 6.14 -5.84
N VAL A 969 -54.62 5.03 -6.58
CA VAL A 969 -53.91 3.81 -6.16
C VAL A 969 -52.39 4.04 -6.16
N GLU A 970 -51.82 4.56 -7.25
CA GLU A 970 -50.37 4.81 -7.36
C GLU A 970 -49.85 5.69 -6.21
N GLN A 971 -50.57 6.76 -5.84
CA GLN A 971 -50.19 7.67 -4.76
C GLN A 971 -50.26 7.05 -3.36
N LYS A 972 -50.91 5.90 -3.19
CA LYS A 972 -50.87 5.10 -1.94
C LYS A 972 -49.75 4.06 -1.96
N LEU A 973 -49.38 3.58 -3.15
CA LEU A 973 -48.30 2.62 -3.34
C LEU A 973 -46.92 3.28 -3.25
N ILE A 974 -46.72 4.45 -3.87
CA ILE A 974 -45.42 5.14 -3.97
C ILE A 974 -45.57 6.66 -3.86
N GLN A 975 -44.60 7.33 -3.22
CA GLN A 975 -44.56 8.80 -3.16
C GLN A 975 -44.03 9.40 -4.48
N ILE A 976 -44.95 9.78 -5.38
CA ILE A 976 -44.61 10.28 -6.73
C ILE A 976 -43.85 11.62 -6.76
N ASN A 977 -43.81 12.37 -5.64
CA ASN A 977 -43.16 13.68 -5.58
C ASN A 977 -41.70 13.63 -5.11
N MET A 978 -41.20 12.46 -4.70
CA MET A 978 -39.80 12.32 -4.26
C MET A 978 -38.84 12.47 -5.44
N LYS A 979 -37.87 13.38 -5.28
CA LYS A 979 -36.83 13.70 -6.28
C LYS A 979 -35.43 13.84 -5.68
N GLY A 980 -35.23 13.34 -4.47
CA GLY A 980 -33.97 13.37 -3.73
C GLY A 980 -34.06 12.49 -2.48
N SER A 981 -32.94 12.08 -1.91
CA SER A 981 -32.91 11.11 -0.82
C SER A 981 -33.58 11.62 0.47
N GLU A 982 -33.61 12.93 0.71
CA GLU A 982 -34.28 13.51 1.88
C GLU A 982 -35.69 14.06 1.58
N ALA A 983 -36.25 13.77 0.40
CA ALA A 983 -37.56 14.30 0.01
C ALA A 983 -38.72 13.74 0.86
N ASN A 984 -38.51 12.60 1.53
CA ASN A 984 -39.45 12.04 2.51
C ASN A 984 -39.67 12.94 3.75
N LEU A 985 -38.79 13.92 3.99
CA LEU A 985 -39.02 14.95 5.02
C LEU A 985 -40.09 15.96 4.60
N ALA A 986 -40.25 16.18 3.28
CA ALA A 986 -41.21 17.12 2.72
C ALA A 986 -42.54 16.46 2.34
N PHE A 987 -42.52 15.16 2.03
CA PHE A 987 -43.69 14.40 1.61
C PHE A 987 -43.83 13.12 2.43
N PRO A 988 -45.02 12.79 2.98
CA PRO A 988 -45.20 11.58 3.77
C PRO A 988 -44.84 10.31 3.00
N ASP A 989 -44.18 9.38 3.68
CA ASP A 989 -43.88 8.04 3.14
C ASP A 989 -45.15 7.27 2.78
N MET A 990 -45.14 6.62 1.63
CA MET A 990 -46.20 5.71 1.18
C MET A 990 -45.75 4.25 1.39
N LEU A 991 -46.51 3.28 0.88
CA LEU A 991 -46.22 1.87 1.15
C LEU A 991 -44.82 1.44 0.67
N ASN A 992 -44.38 1.91 -0.49
CA ASN A 992 -43.05 1.65 -1.05
C ASN A 992 -41.93 2.06 -0.07
N GLU A 993 -41.92 3.33 0.35
CA GLU A 993 -40.87 3.87 1.22
C GLU A 993 -40.88 3.22 2.62
N ARG A 994 -42.08 2.89 3.12
CA ARG A 994 -42.25 2.19 4.40
C ARG A 994 -41.79 0.74 4.34
N PHE A 995 -42.10 0.01 3.26
CA PHE A 995 -41.59 -1.35 3.07
C PHE A 995 -40.08 -1.36 2.85
N ASP A 996 -39.56 -0.41 2.06
CA ASP A 996 -38.12 -0.25 1.83
C ASP A 996 -37.38 -0.02 3.15
N THR A 997 -37.77 0.99 3.93
CA THR A 997 -37.18 1.25 5.25
C THR A 997 -37.32 0.05 6.19
N PHE A 998 -38.48 -0.62 6.19
CA PHE A 998 -38.72 -1.81 7.00
C PHE A 998 -37.82 -2.99 6.60
N SER A 999 -37.53 -3.15 5.30
CA SER A 999 -36.65 -4.20 4.78
C SER A 999 -35.21 -4.06 5.29
N HIS A 1000 -34.73 -2.83 5.48
CA HIS A 1000 -33.43 -2.57 6.08
C HIS A 1000 -33.43 -2.84 7.60
N ILE A 1001 -34.49 -2.43 8.30
CA ILE A 1001 -34.63 -2.61 9.76
C ILE A 1001 -34.60 -4.08 10.17
N ILE A 1002 -35.24 -4.96 9.40
CA ILE A 1002 -35.27 -6.39 9.73
C ILE A 1002 -33.90 -7.06 9.58
N GLU A 1003 -32.97 -6.49 8.81
CA GLU A 1003 -31.67 -7.09 8.49
C GLU A 1003 -30.47 -6.40 9.19
N TYR A 1004 -30.68 -5.48 10.14
CA TYR A 1004 -29.56 -4.77 10.82
C TYR A 1004 -28.55 -5.66 11.56
N GLY A 1005 -28.86 -6.91 11.83
CA GLY A 1005 -27.95 -7.86 12.45
C GLY A 1005 -28.52 -9.27 12.46
N ASP A 1006 -27.80 -10.23 13.02
CA ASP A 1006 -28.19 -11.65 12.96
C ASP A 1006 -29.08 -12.05 14.15
N ALA A 1007 -30.35 -11.68 14.08
CA ALA A 1007 -31.31 -11.86 15.17
C ALA A 1007 -32.69 -12.35 14.69
N GLU A 1008 -33.44 -12.97 15.59
CA GLU A 1008 -34.81 -13.42 15.32
C GLU A 1008 -35.74 -12.20 15.19
N PRO A 1009 -36.69 -12.18 14.23
CA PRO A 1009 -37.66 -11.11 14.14
C PRO A 1009 -38.44 -10.91 15.43
N THR A 1010 -38.46 -9.68 15.89
CA THR A 1010 -39.21 -9.29 17.08
C THR A 1010 -40.71 -9.27 16.81
N LYS A 1011 -41.53 -9.42 17.86
CA LYS A 1011 -43.00 -9.33 17.74
C LYS A 1011 -43.46 -8.02 17.08
N PRO A 1012 -42.92 -6.82 17.43
CA PRO A 1012 -43.26 -5.59 16.73
C PRO A 1012 -42.93 -5.61 15.22
N GLN A 1013 -41.82 -6.22 14.80
CA GLN A 1013 -41.51 -6.36 13.37
C GLN A 1013 -42.56 -7.24 12.66
N LEU A 1014 -42.96 -8.36 13.27
CA LEU A 1014 -44.01 -9.22 12.71
C LEU A 1014 -45.37 -8.49 12.62
N ASP A 1015 -45.71 -7.68 13.63
CA ASP A 1015 -46.94 -6.89 13.65
C ASP A 1015 -46.94 -5.78 12.58
N VAL A 1016 -45.79 -5.11 12.39
CA VAL A 1016 -45.61 -4.12 11.31
C VAL A 1016 -45.70 -4.76 9.94
N PHE A 1017 -45.09 -5.94 9.74
CA PHE A 1017 -45.21 -6.67 8.48
C PHE A 1017 -46.67 -7.01 8.16
N GLN A 1018 -47.42 -7.49 9.15
CA GLN A 1018 -48.84 -7.79 8.98
C GLN A 1018 -49.64 -6.52 8.66
N MET A 1019 -49.36 -5.41 9.35
CA MET A 1019 -50.02 -4.12 9.09
C MET A 1019 -49.76 -3.63 7.66
N LEU A 1020 -48.50 -3.57 7.23
CA LEU A 1020 -48.14 -3.11 5.88
C LEU A 1020 -48.69 -4.05 4.81
N SER A 1021 -48.66 -5.36 5.06
CA SER A 1021 -49.23 -6.35 4.13
C SER A 1021 -50.74 -6.15 3.96
N SER A 1022 -51.50 -5.98 5.05
CA SER A 1022 -52.93 -5.71 4.97
C SER A 1022 -53.25 -4.42 4.20
N GLN A 1023 -52.45 -3.36 4.39
CA GLN A 1023 -52.59 -2.10 3.64
C GLN A 1023 -52.32 -2.28 2.14
N LEU A 1024 -51.30 -3.06 1.79
CA LEU A 1024 -51.00 -3.37 0.39
C LEU A 1024 -52.10 -4.25 -0.25
N ASP A 1025 -52.66 -5.23 0.48
CA ASP A 1025 -53.74 -6.07 -0.05
C ASP A 1025 -55.00 -5.25 -0.42
N GLU A 1026 -55.29 -4.18 0.33
CA GLU A 1026 -56.38 -3.26 0.01
C GLU A 1026 -56.16 -2.57 -1.35
N GLU A 1027 -54.96 -2.03 -1.59
CA GLU A 1027 -54.62 -1.33 -2.83
C GLU A 1027 -54.47 -2.30 -4.02
N LEU A 1028 -53.92 -3.50 -3.80
CA LEU A 1028 -53.88 -4.56 -4.82
C LEU A 1028 -55.29 -5.01 -5.21
N GLY A 1029 -56.22 -5.08 -4.26
CA GLY A 1029 -57.64 -5.37 -4.51
C GLY A 1029 -58.29 -4.31 -5.39
N LYS A 1030 -58.06 -3.03 -5.10
CA LYS A 1030 -58.52 -1.89 -5.94
C LYS A 1030 -57.94 -1.97 -7.34
N TRP A 1031 -56.64 -2.23 -7.48
CA TRP A 1031 -55.99 -2.40 -8.78
C TRP A 1031 -56.59 -3.55 -9.58
N ALA A 1032 -56.78 -4.72 -8.95
CA ALA A 1032 -57.38 -5.88 -9.60
C ALA A 1032 -58.81 -5.58 -10.11
N GLN A 1033 -59.58 -4.79 -9.36
CA GLN A 1033 -60.90 -4.35 -9.80
C GLN A 1033 -60.80 -3.43 -11.04
N LEU A 1034 -59.93 -2.41 -11.02
CA LEU A 1034 -59.73 -1.52 -12.18
C LEU A 1034 -59.27 -2.30 -13.43
N LYS A 1035 -58.37 -3.28 -13.23
CA LYS A 1035 -57.85 -4.16 -14.29
C LYS A 1035 -58.94 -5.03 -14.92
N ASN A 1036 -59.89 -5.53 -14.13
CA ASN A 1036 -60.96 -6.40 -14.61
C ASN A 1036 -62.19 -5.66 -15.13
N ASP A 1037 -62.50 -4.50 -14.56
CA ASP A 1037 -63.74 -3.78 -14.84
C ASP A 1037 -63.54 -2.61 -15.80
N ASP A 1038 -62.49 -1.80 -15.62
CA ASP A 1038 -62.36 -0.50 -16.30
C ASP A 1038 -61.38 -0.55 -17.50
N VAL A 1039 -60.28 -1.30 -17.41
CA VAL A 1039 -59.34 -1.48 -18.55
C VAL A 1039 -60.05 -2.09 -19.79
N PRO A 1040 -60.90 -3.14 -19.66
CA PRO A 1040 -61.61 -3.69 -20.81
C PRO A 1040 -62.61 -2.71 -21.42
N LYS A 1041 -63.29 -1.87 -20.62
CA LYS A 1041 -64.24 -0.85 -21.12
C LYS A 1041 -63.54 0.16 -22.03
N VAL A 1042 -62.37 0.65 -21.63
CA VAL A 1042 -61.54 1.54 -22.47
C VAL A 1042 -61.09 0.79 -23.73
N GLY A 1043 -60.61 -0.45 -23.57
CA GLY A 1043 -60.18 -1.29 -24.68
C GLY A 1043 -61.26 -1.55 -25.74
N GLU A 1044 -62.51 -1.79 -25.33
CA GLU A 1044 -63.66 -1.96 -26.23
C GLU A 1044 -63.99 -0.68 -26.99
N LEU A 1045 -64.02 0.47 -26.31
CA LEU A 1045 -64.29 1.78 -26.93
C LEU A 1045 -63.18 2.19 -27.91
N VAL A 1046 -61.92 1.90 -27.60
CA VAL A 1046 -60.77 2.14 -28.50
C VAL A 1046 -60.81 1.19 -29.72
N LYS A 1047 -61.20 -0.08 -29.52
CA LYS A 1047 -61.40 -1.04 -30.63
C LYS A 1047 -62.52 -0.63 -31.58
N GLN A 1048 -63.62 -0.05 -31.07
CA GLN A 1048 -64.71 0.48 -31.90
C GLN A 1048 -64.25 1.58 -32.87
N ALA A 1049 -63.13 2.24 -32.58
CA ALA A 1049 -62.48 3.22 -33.45
C ALA A 1049 -61.39 2.61 -34.36
N ASN A 1050 -61.29 1.28 -34.47
CA ASN A 1050 -60.27 0.53 -35.22
C ASN A 1050 -58.82 0.79 -34.75
N LEU A 1051 -58.62 1.06 -33.46
CA LEU A 1051 -57.29 1.19 -32.86
C LEU A 1051 -56.94 -0.03 -31.99
N PRO A 1052 -55.64 -0.34 -31.79
CA PRO A 1052 -55.21 -1.36 -30.84
C PRO A 1052 -55.67 -0.99 -29.43
N ALA A 1053 -56.23 -1.96 -28.69
CA ALA A 1053 -56.63 -1.75 -27.29
C ALA A 1053 -55.40 -1.52 -26.40
N LEU A 1054 -55.64 -0.94 -25.22
CA LEU A 1054 -54.66 -0.90 -24.15
C LEU A 1054 -54.29 -2.33 -23.75
N ILE A 1055 -53.00 -2.59 -23.54
CA ILE A 1055 -52.48 -3.91 -23.18
C ILE A 1055 -51.70 -3.76 -21.88
N ILE A 1056 -51.99 -4.60 -20.90
CA ILE A 1056 -51.09 -4.80 -19.77
C ILE A 1056 -50.07 -5.82 -20.22
N THR A 1057 -48.86 -5.36 -20.46
CA THR A 1057 -47.78 -6.24 -20.85
C THR A 1057 -47.35 -7.03 -19.61
N GLU A 1058 -47.77 -8.29 -19.48
CA GLU A 1058 -47.15 -9.20 -18.51
C GLU A 1058 -45.70 -9.41 -18.97
N LYS A 1059 -44.77 -8.65 -18.40
CA LYS A 1059 -43.35 -8.99 -18.48
C LYS A 1059 -43.19 -10.31 -17.74
N LYS A 1060 -42.98 -11.39 -18.50
CA LYS A 1060 -42.45 -12.63 -17.92
C LYS A 1060 -41.16 -12.27 -17.19
N THR A 1061 -41.16 -12.49 -15.89
CA THR A 1061 -39.94 -12.56 -15.08
C THR A 1061 -39.20 -13.82 -15.53
N ASP A 1062 -38.14 -13.63 -16.34
CA ASP A 1062 -37.18 -14.69 -16.68
C ASP A 1062 -36.22 -14.98 -15.52
#